data_AF-A0A7C3T903-F1
#
_entry.id   AF-A0A7C3T903-F1
#
_cell.length_a   1.000
_cell.length_b   1.000
_cell.length_c   1.000
_cell.angle_alpha   90.00
_cell.angle_beta   90.00
_cell.angle_gamma   90.00
#
_symmetry.space_group_name_H-M   'P 1'
#
loop_
_entity.id
_entity.type
_entity.pdbx_description
1 polymer ?
#
loop_
_entity_poly.entity_id
_entity_poly.type
_entity_poly.pdbx_seq_one_letter_code
_entity_poly.pdbx_strand_id
1 'polypeptide(L)'
;MRLRMSIIGLIVLAYVPVDGSIADEIAFYVAQDGNDHWSGRSDSRPFRSLQAAFDAVAQLRQQGRVSGPVTIYLTEGAHLLDRPVLIGPQHSGSEAYPVKICPYQGQMPVLSGGRRITGWRQVQIDGKRLWAADVPWVSQVGSFHQLWVNGQRATRARFPNSGYLRVAGVPDANDRTPWNKGQRRFCFRSGDLLSWGSLSDAEAIVMNRWTESHLPVHSLDYGNRTITSSKRSVFRLEQDDPYYLEHAFAFLDTPGEWFLDRSSNVLYYMPRPGESTDTIEAIAPVLTQLVRMVGDPAAGKYVEHILWQGITFSHTEWYFPADFRPNWPSADIAGFPQAAIGVPGAVYGQGVRYCRFEQCNFTHIGTYCLELSKACKDNTIDNCRFSDIGAGGIKIGEEQARQGQAEHTHGNKIANCIITDAGKVFHGAVGIWIGQSYDNTISHNEISDLYYTGISIGWTWGYGPSLAGGNIVEFNHVHHIGRRADGDGPILSDMGGIYTLGIQKGTIIRNNLWHDIAGLRYGGWGIYLDEGSSDILVENNLVYNTTHGGFHQHYGKDNTIRNNIFCYGRDHQIQATRPEGHLRFRFVGNIVVGHTERFLVGGIDSNMSFERNLYWRDGGPIRFGDLTWHDWQARGMDNGSVIADPLFTNPGLNDFTLRPDSPALKLGFQPYDLGQVGPSKQQSACLGPCSDGWMVLAVFP
;
A
#
# COMPACT_ATOMS: atom_id res chain seq x y z
N MET A 1 -35.18 -59.96 54.53
CA MET A 1 -35.10 -61.10 53.60
C MET A 1 -33.85 -60.92 52.74
N ARG A 2 -32.88 -61.85 52.85
CA ARG A 2 -31.72 -62.18 51.99
C ARG A 2 -31.02 -61.08 51.13
N LEU A 3 -29.72 -60.92 51.40
CA LEU A 3 -28.54 -60.79 50.52
C LEU A 3 -28.67 -60.18 49.10
N ARG A 4 -27.76 -59.25 48.79
CA ARG A 4 -26.62 -59.48 47.86
C ARG A 4 -25.59 -58.34 47.91
N MET A 5 -24.36 -58.68 48.31
CA MET A 5 -23.13 -57.92 48.02
C MET A 5 -22.73 -58.14 46.55
N SER A 6 -22.19 -57.11 45.89
CA SER A 6 -21.43 -57.25 44.64
C SER A 6 -20.34 -56.17 44.56
N ILE A 7 -19.14 -56.58 44.95
CA ILE A 7 -17.80 -56.33 44.40
C ILE A 7 -17.65 -55.07 43.51
N ILE A 8 -16.90 -54.08 44.01
CA ILE A 8 -16.28 -53.02 43.21
C ILE A 8 -14.86 -53.50 42.85
N GLY A 9 -14.61 -53.69 41.55
CA GLY A 9 -13.28 -54.00 41.01
C GLY A 9 -12.41 -52.75 40.96
N LEU A 10 -11.20 -52.85 41.53
CA LEU A 10 -10.18 -51.82 41.48
C LEU A 10 -9.50 -51.86 40.10
N ILE A 11 -9.74 -50.88 39.24
CA ILE A 11 -8.98 -50.67 38.00
C ILE A 11 -7.71 -49.90 38.38
N VAL A 12 -6.56 -50.59 38.34
CA VAL A 12 -5.24 -49.93 38.38
C VAL A 12 -4.95 -49.44 36.96
N LEU A 13 -5.11 -48.13 36.73
CA LEU A 13 -4.56 -47.47 35.54
C LEU A 13 -3.03 -47.48 35.66
N ALA A 14 -2.37 -48.30 34.84
CA ALA A 14 -0.94 -48.20 34.62
C ALA A 14 -0.64 -46.86 33.93
N TYR A 15 -0.01 -45.95 34.67
CA TYR A 15 0.55 -44.72 34.12
C TYR A 15 1.75 -45.10 33.25
N VAL A 16 1.55 -45.17 31.93
CA VAL A 16 2.66 -45.23 30.98
C VAL A 16 3.18 -43.80 30.86
N PRO A 17 4.43 -43.49 31.28
CA PRO A 17 5.02 -42.21 30.98
C PRO A 17 5.15 -42.13 29.46
N VAL A 18 4.44 -41.19 28.83
CA VAL A 18 4.80 -40.77 27.49
C VAL A 18 6.06 -39.94 27.66
N ASP A 19 7.22 -40.54 27.38
CA ASP A 19 8.47 -39.81 27.24
C ASP A 19 8.30 -38.81 26.09
N GLY A 20 7.90 -37.59 26.42
CA GLY A 20 7.92 -36.46 25.51
C GLY A 20 9.36 -36.02 25.29
N SER A 21 10.12 -36.76 24.49
CA SER A 21 11.37 -36.23 23.94
C SER A 21 11.01 -35.01 23.09
N ILE A 22 11.34 -33.80 23.56
CA ILE A 22 11.31 -32.60 22.71
C ILE A 22 12.24 -32.91 21.55
N ALA A 23 11.69 -32.96 20.33
CA ALA A 23 12.50 -33.24 19.16
C ALA A 23 13.56 -32.15 18.99
N ASP A 24 14.82 -32.56 18.80
CA ASP A 24 15.94 -31.63 18.64
C ASP A 24 15.72 -30.70 17.44
N GLU A 25 16.00 -29.41 17.65
CA GLU A 25 15.93 -28.38 16.60
C GLU A 25 16.94 -28.67 15.48
N ILE A 26 16.47 -28.53 14.24
CA ILE A 26 17.26 -28.62 13.02
C ILE A 26 17.64 -27.20 12.60
N ALA A 27 18.81 -26.72 13.06
CA ALA A 27 19.33 -25.39 12.74
C ALA A 27 20.20 -25.37 11.47
N PHE A 28 20.04 -24.32 10.67
CA PHE A 28 20.94 -23.93 9.58
C PHE A 28 21.37 -22.48 9.75
N TYR A 29 22.58 -22.13 9.35
CA TYR A 29 23.15 -20.79 9.46
C TYR A 29 23.51 -20.27 8.07
N VAL A 30 23.20 -19.00 7.80
CA VAL A 30 23.49 -18.30 6.55
C VAL A 30 24.27 -17.03 6.86
N ALA A 31 25.43 -16.85 6.25
CA ALA A 31 26.32 -15.71 6.46
C ALA A 31 26.94 -15.20 5.15
N GLN A 32 27.25 -13.90 5.09
CA GLN A 32 27.82 -13.24 3.91
C GLN A 32 29.16 -13.85 3.46
N ASP A 33 29.96 -14.33 4.41
CA ASP A 33 31.26 -14.99 4.22
C ASP A 33 31.17 -16.54 4.24
N GLY A 34 29.94 -17.08 4.22
CA GLY A 34 29.67 -18.50 4.19
C GLY A 34 30.07 -19.19 2.88
N ASN A 35 29.82 -20.50 2.82
CA ASN A 35 30.09 -21.32 1.64
C ASN A 35 29.00 -22.38 1.45
N ASP A 36 28.38 -22.39 0.27
CA ASP A 36 27.27 -23.31 -0.06
C ASP A 36 27.69 -24.79 -0.16
N HIS A 37 28.99 -25.08 -0.15
CA HIS A 37 29.52 -26.44 -0.05
C HIS A 37 29.66 -26.94 1.39
N TRP A 38 29.47 -26.09 2.40
CA TRP A 38 29.43 -26.53 3.79
C TRP A 38 28.07 -27.14 4.15
N SER A 39 27.95 -27.73 5.34
CA SER A 39 26.67 -28.30 5.78
C SER A 39 25.67 -27.24 6.26
N GLY A 40 26.14 -26.02 6.57
CA GLY A 40 25.34 -24.98 7.19
C GLY A 40 24.85 -25.29 8.60
N ARG A 41 25.26 -26.42 9.21
CA ARG A 41 24.76 -26.89 10.52
C ARG A 41 25.42 -26.24 11.73
N SER A 42 26.42 -25.39 11.52
CA SER A 42 27.11 -24.60 12.56
C SER A 42 27.36 -23.20 12.03
N ASP A 43 27.31 -22.22 12.93
CA ASP A 43 27.70 -20.83 12.71
C ASP A 43 29.16 -20.63 12.29
N SER A 44 30.05 -21.58 12.58
CA SER A 44 31.44 -21.61 12.08
C SER A 44 31.58 -22.10 10.63
N ARG A 45 30.53 -22.76 10.11
CA ARG A 45 30.46 -23.26 8.73
C ARG A 45 29.07 -23.01 8.11
N PRO A 46 28.65 -21.73 8.01
CA PRO A 46 27.34 -21.35 7.49
C PRO A 46 27.28 -21.48 5.96
N PHE A 47 26.08 -21.67 5.43
CA PHE A 47 25.82 -21.46 4.01
C PHE A 47 26.09 -20.00 3.63
N ARG A 48 26.44 -19.77 2.36
CA ARG A 48 26.53 -18.42 1.82
C ARG A 48 25.17 -17.88 1.43
N SER A 49 24.30 -18.73 0.89
CA SER A 49 23.01 -18.34 0.36
C SER A 49 21.85 -18.94 1.14
N LEU A 50 20.77 -18.16 1.24
CA LEU A 50 19.51 -18.65 1.80
C LEU A 50 18.91 -19.77 0.94
N GLN A 51 19.17 -19.77 -0.37
CA GLN A 51 18.74 -20.87 -1.25
C GLN A 51 19.36 -22.21 -0.84
N ALA A 52 20.66 -22.25 -0.55
CA ALA A 52 21.33 -23.48 -0.12
C ALA A 52 20.74 -24.03 1.20
N ALA A 53 20.33 -23.14 2.12
CA ALA A 53 19.64 -23.56 3.33
C ALA A 53 18.28 -24.20 3.03
N PHE A 54 17.47 -23.61 2.14
CA PHE A 54 16.21 -24.22 1.72
C PHE A 54 16.40 -25.56 1.00
N ASP A 55 17.41 -25.65 0.12
CA ASP A 55 17.73 -26.89 -0.58
C ASP A 55 18.10 -28.01 0.42
N ALA A 56 18.82 -27.68 1.49
CA ALA A 56 19.13 -28.60 2.59
C ALA A 56 17.87 -29.03 3.37
N VAL A 57 16.91 -28.11 3.59
CA VAL A 57 15.60 -28.44 4.18
C VAL A 57 14.85 -29.44 3.30
N ALA A 58 14.76 -29.19 1.99
CA ALA A 58 14.10 -30.11 1.06
C ALA A 58 14.77 -31.49 1.07
N GLN A 59 16.10 -31.54 1.09
CA GLN A 59 16.84 -32.80 1.15
C GLN A 59 16.54 -33.60 2.42
N LEU A 60 16.52 -32.95 3.60
CA LEU A 60 16.18 -33.62 4.86
C LEU A 60 14.74 -34.17 4.83
N ARG A 61 13.79 -33.42 4.25
CA ARG A 61 12.40 -33.84 4.12
C ARG A 61 12.26 -35.04 3.19
N GLN A 62 12.91 -35.03 2.05
CA GLN A 62 12.91 -36.16 1.11
C GLN A 62 13.48 -37.45 1.75
N GLN A 63 14.42 -37.31 2.69
CA GLN A 63 14.99 -38.44 3.42
C GLN A 63 14.14 -38.91 4.61
N GLY A 64 13.03 -38.24 4.91
CA GLY A 64 12.21 -38.53 6.11
C GLY A 64 12.93 -38.20 7.42
N ARG A 65 13.89 -37.26 7.40
CA ARG A 65 14.79 -36.93 8.52
C ARG A 65 14.44 -35.62 9.22
N VAL A 66 13.26 -35.06 8.97
CA VAL A 66 12.74 -33.93 9.73
C VAL A 66 11.90 -34.48 10.87
N SER A 67 12.52 -34.58 12.04
CA SER A 67 11.89 -35.07 13.28
C SER A 67 11.48 -33.96 14.24
N GLY A 68 11.87 -32.70 13.98
CA GLY A 68 11.66 -31.56 14.86
C GLY A 68 11.60 -30.22 14.11
N PRO A 69 11.54 -29.08 14.83
CA PRO A 69 11.44 -27.75 14.24
C PRO A 69 12.68 -27.42 13.40
N VAL A 70 12.50 -26.68 12.31
CA VAL A 70 13.59 -26.27 11.40
C VAL A 70 13.75 -24.76 11.48
N THR A 71 14.95 -24.30 11.82
CA THR A 71 15.27 -22.86 11.87
C THR A 71 16.44 -22.54 10.96
N ILE A 72 16.31 -21.51 10.14
CA ILE A 72 17.36 -20.92 9.32
C ILE A 72 17.71 -19.57 9.93
N TYR A 73 18.88 -19.50 10.54
CA TYR A 73 19.45 -18.31 11.14
C TYR A 73 20.22 -17.50 10.08
N LEU A 74 19.88 -16.21 9.92
CA LEU A 74 20.65 -15.29 9.10
C LEU A 74 21.51 -14.40 9.99
N THR A 75 22.79 -14.29 9.69
CA THR A 75 23.70 -13.38 10.40
C THR A 75 23.55 -11.93 9.92
N GLU A 76 24.17 -11.01 10.63
CA GLU A 76 24.12 -9.57 10.40
C GLU A 76 24.52 -9.14 8.99
N GLY A 77 23.89 -8.06 8.52
CA GLY A 77 24.25 -7.33 7.31
C GLY A 77 23.53 -7.79 6.04
N ALA A 78 24.01 -7.29 4.90
CA ALA A 78 23.34 -7.43 3.61
C ALA A 78 23.70 -8.73 2.90
N HIS A 79 22.75 -9.67 2.86
CA HIS A 79 22.79 -10.87 2.04
C HIS A 79 22.34 -10.49 0.62
N LEU A 80 23.30 -10.14 -0.22
CA LEU A 80 23.06 -9.71 -1.60
C LEU A 80 22.63 -10.90 -2.47
N LEU A 81 21.48 -10.77 -3.13
CA LEU A 81 20.89 -11.80 -3.99
C LEU A 81 21.27 -11.55 -5.45
N ASP A 82 21.74 -12.60 -6.12
CA ASP A 82 21.95 -12.64 -7.57
C ASP A 82 20.68 -13.05 -8.34
N ARG A 83 19.76 -13.74 -7.66
CA ARG A 83 18.44 -14.17 -8.12
C ARG A 83 17.47 -14.29 -6.94
N PRO A 84 16.14 -14.30 -7.19
CA PRO A 84 15.17 -14.51 -6.12
C PRO A 84 15.36 -15.87 -5.42
N VAL A 85 15.17 -15.92 -4.11
CA VAL A 85 15.07 -17.16 -3.34
C VAL A 85 13.77 -17.89 -3.73
N LEU A 86 13.89 -19.14 -4.15
CA LEU A 86 12.78 -19.94 -4.67
C LEU A 86 12.31 -20.94 -3.62
N ILE A 87 11.04 -20.83 -3.24
CA ILE A 87 10.42 -21.69 -2.24
C ILE A 87 9.23 -22.41 -2.89
N GLY A 88 9.38 -23.72 -3.14
CA GLY A 88 8.28 -24.60 -3.54
C GLY A 88 7.76 -25.50 -2.42
N PRO A 89 6.75 -26.33 -2.70
CA PRO A 89 6.11 -27.23 -1.73
C PRO A 89 7.07 -28.17 -0.99
N GLN A 90 8.19 -28.53 -1.62
CA GLN A 90 9.22 -29.37 -1.00
C GLN A 90 9.91 -28.72 0.21
N HIS A 91 9.77 -27.40 0.39
CA HIS A 91 10.34 -26.66 1.51
C HIS A 91 9.33 -26.42 2.65
N SER A 92 8.06 -26.75 2.46
CA SER A 92 6.98 -26.47 3.41
C SER A 92 7.24 -27.08 4.79
N GLY A 93 6.81 -26.36 5.83
CA GLY A 93 6.73 -26.85 7.20
C GLY A 93 5.50 -27.72 7.46
N SER A 94 5.22 -27.94 8.74
CA SER A 94 3.92 -28.40 9.23
C SER A 94 3.43 -27.49 10.35
N GLU A 95 2.18 -27.61 10.75
CA GLU A 95 1.63 -26.88 11.90
C GLU A 95 2.47 -27.10 13.18
N ALA A 96 2.91 -28.34 13.43
CA ALA A 96 3.75 -28.66 14.57
C ALA A 96 5.20 -28.15 14.41
N TYR A 97 5.73 -28.18 13.18
CA TYR A 97 7.13 -27.85 12.89
C TYR A 97 7.22 -26.94 11.66
N PRO A 98 6.92 -25.63 11.81
CA PRO A 98 7.11 -24.67 10.74
C PRO A 98 8.61 -24.56 10.37
N VAL A 99 8.89 -24.11 9.15
CA VAL A 99 10.24 -23.69 8.78
C VAL A 99 10.39 -22.21 9.11
N LYS A 100 11.19 -21.92 10.14
CA LYS A 100 11.43 -20.57 10.63
C LYS A 100 12.67 -19.98 9.99
N ILE A 101 12.57 -18.73 9.56
CA ILE A 101 13.68 -17.91 9.08
C ILE A 101 13.76 -16.69 10.00
N CYS A 102 14.88 -16.53 10.69
CA CYS A 102 15.02 -15.44 11.65
C CYS A 102 16.48 -14.98 11.82
N PRO A 103 16.72 -13.83 12.45
CA PRO A 103 18.06 -13.40 12.80
C PRO A 103 18.78 -14.36 13.73
N TYR A 104 20.09 -14.51 13.53
CA TYR A 104 20.97 -15.13 14.50
C TYR A 104 21.16 -14.18 15.69
N GLN A 105 20.86 -14.62 16.91
CA GLN A 105 21.15 -13.89 18.15
C GLN A 105 20.66 -12.41 18.19
N GLY A 106 19.52 -12.11 17.56
CA GLY A 106 18.96 -10.75 17.54
C GLY A 106 19.67 -9.76 16.62
N GLN A 107 20.51 -10.25 15.70
CA GLN A 107 21.15 -9.45 14.65
C GLN A 107 20.11 -8.87 13.66
N MET A 108 20.55 -8.02 12.74
CA MET A 108 19.69 -7.34 11.75
C MET A 108 20.05 -7.76 10.32
N PRO A 109 19.62 -8.95 9.85
CA PRO A 109 19.88 -9.40 8.49
C PRO A 109 19.02 -8.64 7.47
N VAL A 110 19.63 -8.30 6.33
CA VAL A 110 18.96 -7.69 5.19
C VAL A 110 19.07 -8.62 3.99
N LEU A 111 17.93 -9.10 3.46
CA LEU A 111 17.86 -9.70 2.14
C LEU A 111 17.78 -8.59 1.11
N SER A 112 18.82 -8.44 0.29
CA SER A 112 18.97 -7.31 -0.61
C SER A 112 19.01 -7.76 -2.06
N GLY A 113 18.13 -7.18 -2.89
CA GLY A 113 18.12 -7.37 -4.34
C GLY A 113 19.02 -6.39 -5.08
N GLY A 114 19.86 -5.65 -4.35
CA GLY A 114 20.72 -4.59 -4.87
C GLY A 114 22.18 -4.99 -5.01
N ARG A 115 22.93 -4.17 -5.73
CA ARG A 115 24.39 -4.21 -5.85
C ARG A 115 24.99 -2.96 -5.26
N ARG A 116 26.10 -3.13 -4.53
CA ARG A 116 26.92 -2.02 -4.05
C ARG A 116 27.65 -1.35 -5.21
N ILE A 117 27.63 -0.03 -5.25
CA ILE A 117 28.42 0.80 -6.15
C ILE A 117 29.72 1.17 -5.46
N THR A 118 30.85 0.86 -6.09
CA THR A 118 32.19 1.13 -5.59
C THR A 118 33.02 1.88 -6.64
N GLY A 119 34.25 2.25 -6.30
CA GLY A 119 35.15 2.93 -7.25
C GLY A 119 34.78 4.39 -7.53
N TRP A 120 34.13 5.05 -6.57
CA TRP A 120 33.75 6.44 -6.67
C TRP A 120 34.98 7.34 -6.82
N ARG A 121 34.93 8.26 -7.79
CA ARG A 121 35.94 9.30 -8.02
C ARG A 121 35.28 10.67 -8.03
N GLN A 122 35.95 11.66 -7.45
CA GLN A 122 35.51 13.04 -7.57
C GLN A 122 35.76 13.55 -8.98
N VAL A 123 34.76 14.20 -9.56
CA VAL A 123 34.82 14.81 -10.90
C VAL A 123 34.20 16.20 -10.88
N GLN A 124 34.63 17.04 -11.82
CA GLN A 124 34.05 18.35 -12.04
C GLN A 124 33.61 18.46 -13.50
N ILE A 125 32.32 18.59 -13.74
CA ILE A 125 31.70 18.59 -15.07
C ILE A 125 30.71 19.74 -15.12
N ASP A 126 30.82 20.62 -16.12
CA ASP A 126 29.97 21.82 -16.28
C ASP A 126 29.87 22.68 -15.00
N GLY A 127 30.99 22.77 -14.26
CA GLY A 127 31.06 23.50 -12.99
C GLY A 127 30.42 22.79 -11.78
N LYS A 128 29.76 21.64 -11.98
CA LYS A 128 29.17 20.81 -10.93
C LYS A 128 30.27 19.94 -10.29
N ARG A 129 30.30 19.88 -8.95
CA ARG A 129 31.16 18.94 -8.20
C ARG A 129 30.37 17.66 -7.96
N LEU A 130 30.77 16.57 -8.61
CA LEU A 130 30.05 15.31 -8.61
C LEU A 130 30.99 14.18 -8.22
N TRP A 131 30.42 13.04 -7.85
CA TRP A 131 31.13 11.77 -7.81
C TRP A 131 30.68 10.93 -8.98
N ALA A 132 31.62 10.22 -9.60
CA ALA A 132 31.37 9.31 -10.69
C ALA A 132 31.79 7.89 -10.31
N ALA A 133 31.03 6.88 -10.74
CA ALA A 133 31.38 5.48 -10.62
C ALA A 133 31.03 4.73 -11.91
N ASP A 134 31.93 3.87 -12.37
CA ASP A 134 31.69 3.05 -13.55
C ASP A 134 30.83 1.85 -13.15
N VAL A 135 29.69 1.67 -13.83
CA VAL A 135 28.70 0.63 -13.53
C VAL A 135 28.46 -0.26 -14.76
N PRO A 136 29.50 -0.91 -15.33
CA PRO A 136 29.38 -1.64 -16.61
C PRO A 136 28.37 -2.80 -16.57
N TRP A 137 28.07 -3.31 -15.37
CA TRP A 137 27.06 -4.33 -15.18
C TRP A 137 25.63 -3.84 -15.50
N VAL A 138 25.40 -2.53 -15.57
CA VAL A 138 24.07 -1.97 -15.90
C VAL A 138 23.59 -2.42 -17.27
N SER A 139 24.50 -2.64 -18.22
CA SER A 139 24.17 -3.18 -19.55
C SER A 139 23.58 -4.61 -19.50
N GLN A 140 23.79 -5.35 -18.41
CA GLN A 140 23.22 -6.70 -18.22
C GLN A 140 21.79 -6.66 -17.69
N VAL A 141 21.44 -5.61 -16.94
CA VAL A 141 20.11 -5.43 -16.33
C VAL A 141 19.27 -4.38 -17.06
N GLY A 142 19.84 -3.70 -18.05
CA GLY A 142 19.23 -2.63 -18.84
C GLY A 142 19.42 -1.24 -18.22
N SER A 143 18.79 -0.99 -17.07
CA SER A 143 18.89 0.26 -16.30
C SER A 143 18.41 0.02 -14.87
N PHE A 144 18.71 0.95 -13.97
CA PHE A 144 17.98 1.14 -12.73
C PHE A 144 17.44 2.57 -12.65
N HIS A 145 16.42 2.77 -11.84
CA HIS A 145 15.67 4.02 -11.65
C HIS A 145 15.61 4.42 -10.18
N GLN A 146 16.22 3.64 -9.29
CA GLN A 146 16.40 3.96 -7.87
C GLN A 146 17.86 3.82 -7.45
N LEU A 147 18.27 4.65 -6.50
CA LEU A 147 19.58 4.59 -5.84
C LEU A 147 19.37 4.91 -4.36
N TRP A 148 20.01 4.16 -3.48
CA TRP A 148 20.08 4.47 -2.06
C TRP A 148 21.52 4.77 -1.69
N VAL A 149 21.74 5.89 -0.99
CA VAL A 149 23.05 6.34 -0.53
C VAL A 149 22.98 6.50 0.99
N ASN A 150 23.82 5.76 1.71
CA ASN A 150 23.89 5.73 3.16
C ASN A 150 22.52 5.48 3.82
N GLY A 151 21.77 4.49 3.31
CA GLY A 151 20.44 4.12 3.80
C GLY A 151 19.30 5.07 3.39
N GLN A 152 19.58 6.11 2.61
CA GLN A 152 18.55 7.07 2.19
C GLN A 152 18.36 7.03 0.67
N ARG A 153 17.11 7.03 0.21
CA ARG A 153 16.81 7.12 -1.22
C ARG A 153 17.36 8.44 -1.78
N ALA A 154 18.17 8.34 -2.82
CA ALA A 154 18.68 9.47 -3.58
C ALA A 154 17.67 9.87 -4.65
N THR A 155 17.60 11.16 -4.95
CA THR A 155 16.65 11.72 -5.92
C THR A 155 17.16 11.47 -7.33
N ARG A 156 16.40 10.76 -8.18
CA ARG A 156 16.70 10.72 -9.61
C ARG A 156 16.62 12.16 -10.11
N ALA A 157 17.69 12.69 -10.69
CA ALA A 157 17.81 14.13 -10.99
C ALA A 157 16.57 14.65 -11.72
N ARG A 158 15.91 15.67 -11.16
CA ARG A 158 14.57 16.10 -11.61
C ARG A 158 14.43 17.61 -11.67
N PHE A 159 13.49 18.06 -12.49
CA PHE A 159 13.11 19.47 -12.58
C PHE A 159 11.58 19.66 -12.51
N PRO A 160 11.10 20.64 -11.71
CA PRO A 160 11.86 21.36 -10.69
C PRO A 160 12.31 20.43 -9.56
N ASN A 161 13.29 20.85 -8.77
CA ASN A 161 13.85 20.04 -7.68
C ASN A 161 12.77 19.71 -6.62
N SER A 162 11.80 20.60 -6.45
CA SER A 162 10.61 20.42 -5.62
C SER A 162 9.36 20.99 -6.28
N GLY A 163 8.19 20.47 -5.89
CA GLY A 163 6.90 20.86 -6.47
C GLY A 163 6.70 20.34 -7.89
N TYR A 164 5.76 20.98 -8.60
CA TYR A 164 5.23 20.51 -9.89
C TYR A 164 4.99 21.68 -10.85
N LEU A 165 5.37 21.48 -12.11
CA LEU A 165 4.94 22.32 -13.23
C LEU A 165 3.50 22.00 -13.61
N ARG A 166 2.92 22.78 -14.52
CA ARG A 166 1.51 22.65 -14.93
C ARG A 166 1.38 22.60 -16.44
N VAL A 167 0.68 21.60 -16.95
CA VAL A 167 0.34 21.51 -18.37
C VAL A 167 -0.40 22.77 -18.81
N ALA A 168 0.13 23.49 -19.80
CA ALA A 168 -0.44 24.73 -20.31
C ALA A 168 -1.58 24.48 -21.32
N GLY A 169 -1.58 23.33 -21.99
CA GLY A 169 -2.56 22.95 -22.99
C GLY A 169 -2.22 21.62 -23.64
N VAL A 170 -3.16 21.07 -24.40
CA VAL A 170 -3.03 19.75 -25.02
C VAL A 170 -3.39 19.86 -26.50
N PRO A 171 -2.40 20.00 -27.41
CA PRO A 171 -2.66 20.31 -28.82
C PRO A 171 -3.37 19.19 -29.58
N ASP A 172 -3.32 17.96 -29.03
CA ASP A 172 -3.89 16.75 -29.61
C ASP A 172 -5.28 16.40 -29.06
N ALA A 173 -5.86 17.26 -28.22
CA ALA A 173 -7.15 17.04 -27.61
C ALA A 173 -8.09 18.23 -27.83
N ASN A 174 -9.38 17.93 -27.90
CA ASN A 174 -10.46 18.90 -27.84
C ASN A 174 -11.60 18.33 -26.98
N ASP A 175 -12.67 19.08 -26.80
CA ASP A 175 -13.79 18.70 -25.94
C ASP A 175 -14.47 17.39 -26.34
N ARG A 176 -14.32 16.95 -27.59
CA ARG A 176 -14.86 15.67 -28.10
C ARG A 176 -13.92 14.49 -27.90
N THR A 177 -12.65 14.72 -27.55
CA THR A 177 -11.69 13.65 -27.27
C THR A 177 -12.14 12.89 -26.01
N PRO A 178 -12.38 11.57 -26.07
CA PRO A 178 -12.82 10.81 -24.91
C PRO A 178 -11.81 10.87 -23.77
N TRP A 179 -12.30 10.89 -22.52
CA TRP A 179 -11.45 10.99 -21.33
C TRP A 179 -10.44 9.85 -21.18
N ASN A 180 -10.75 8.67 -21.75
CA ASN A 180 -9.90 7.47 -21.71
C ASN A 180 -8.94 7.36 -22.89
N LYS A 181 -8.75 8.43 -23.66
CA LYS A 181 -7.78 8.49 -24.76
C LYS A 181 -6.66 9.45 -24.38
N GLY A 182 -5.48 8.91 -24.11
CA GLY A 182 -4.30 9.72 -23.81
C GLY A 182 -3.55 10.26 -25.03
N GLN A 183 -2.65 11.21 -24.76
CA GLN A 183 -1.94 12.02 -25.74
C GLN A 183 -0.44 11.79 -25.69
N ARG A 184 0.23 12.08 -26.81
CA ARG A 184 1.70 12.08 -26.93
C ARG A 184 2.31 13.46 -26.73
N ARG A 185 1.49 14.51 -26.72
CA ARG A 185 1.95 15.89 -26.70
C ARG A 185 1.16 16.72 -25.71
N PHE A 186 1.87 17.58 -25.02
CA PHE A 186 1.29 18.65 -24.21
C PHE A 186 2.21 19.87 -24.27
N CYS A 187 1.63 21.04 -23.97
CA CYS A 187 2.33 22.30 -23.94
C CYS A 187 2.78 22.63 -22.52
N PHE A 188 3.99 23.18 -22.38
CA PHE A 188 4.48 23.77 -21.13
C PHE A 188 4.27 25.30 -21.12
N ARG A 189 4.26 25.94 -19.95
CA ARG A 189 4.04 27.39 -19.86
C ARG A 189 5.30 28.15 -20.25
N SER A 190 5.13 29.41 -20.64
CA SER A 190 6.27 30.28 -20.93
C SER A 190 7.13 30.44 -19.68
N GLY A 191 8.44 30.16 -19.79
CA GLY A 191 9.39 30.26 -18.69
C GLY A 191 9.55 28.99 -17.84
N ASP A 192 8.69 27.97 -18.01
CA ASP A 192 8.79 26.73 -17.23
C ASP A 192 10.09 25.98 -17.53
N LEU A 193 10.41 25.79 -18.82
CA LEU A 193 11.57 25.03 -19.25
C LEU A 193 12.60 25.99 -19.84
N LEU A 194 13.82 25.94 -19.31
CA LEU A 194 14.96 26.63 -19.89
C LEU A 194 15.37 25.92 -21.19
N SER A 195 16.08 26.62 -22.08
CA SER A 195 16.67 26.01 -23.26
C SER A 195 17.87 25.14 -22.86
N TRP A 196 17.60 24.01 -22.22
CA TRP A 196 18.58 22.93 -22.07
C TRP A 196 18.83 22.33 -23.46
N GLY A 197 20.05 21.82 -23.68
CA GLY A 197 20.42 21.16 -24.92
C GLY A 197 19.63 19.87 -25.16
N SER A 198 20.32 18.75 -25.37
CA SER A 198 19.64 17.46 -25.50
C SER A 198 19.08 17.01 -24.14
N LEU A 199 17.77 16.75 -24.08
CA LEU A 199 17.12 15.98 -23.00
C LEU A 199 16.88 14.52 -23.45
N SER A 200 17.79 13.98 -24.25
CA SER A 200 17.78 12.57 -24.64
C SER A 200 17.78 11.70 -23.38
N ASP A 201 16.79 10.81 -23.28
CA ASP A 201 16.48 9.93 -22.13
C ASP A 201 15.71 10.55 -20.96
N ALA A 202 15.38 11.84 -21.00
CA ALA A 202 14.52 12.44 -19.99
C ALA A 202 13.10 11.87 -20.05
N GLU A 203 12.40 11.98 -18.93
CA GLU A 203 11.04 11.48 -18.77
C GLU A 203 10.16 12.56 -18.15
N ALA A 204 8.94 12.69 -18.65
CA ALA A 204 7.92 13.54 -18.05
C ALA A 204 6.96 12.68 -17.23
N ILE A 205 6.94 12.90 -15.92
CA ILE A 205 5.96 12.26 -15.03
C ILE A 205 4.77 13.19 -14.93
N VAL A 206 3.65 12.79 -15.51
CA VAL A 206 2.44 13.63 -15.63
C VAL A 206 1.32 13.00 -14.82
N MET A 207 0.86 13.69 -13.78
CA MET A 207 -0.26 13.25 -12.96
C MET A 207 -1.58 13.68 -13.60
N ASN A 208 -2.49 12.72 -13.76
CA ASN A 208 -3.80 12.93 -14.35
C ASN A 208 -4.84 12.03 -13.67
N ARG A 209 -5.87 12.66 -13.08
CA ARG A 209 -6.94 11.97 -12.34
C ARG A 209 -6.36 11.15 -11.18
N TRP A 210 -6.56 9.84 -11.15
CA TRP A 210 -6.12 8.91 -10.12
C TRP A 210 -4.81 8.17 -10.46
N THR A 211 -4.07 8.62 -11.47
CA THR A 211 -2.81 7.98 -11.88
C THR A 211 -1.79 8.98 -12.42
N GLU A 212 -0.57 8.52 -12.59
CA GLU A 212 0.56 9.13 -13.24
C GLU A 212 0.89 8.42 -14.55
N SER A 213 1.39 9.19 -15.52
CA SER A 213 1.99 8.65 -16.75
C SER A 213 3.48 8.95 -16.76
N HIS A 214 4.29 7.93 -17.04
CA HIS A 214 5.75 8.01 -17.15
C HIS A 214 6.11 8.15 -18.63
N LEU A 215 6.22 9.37 -19.14
CA LEU A 215 6.28 9.65 -20.57
C LEU A 215 7.72 9.89 -21.05
N PRO A 216 8.37 8.96 -21.77
CA PRO A 216 9.73 9.19 -22.24
C PRO A 216 9.73 10.32 -23.28
N VAL A 217 10.54 11.34 -23.03
CA VAL A 217 10.62 12.54 -23.87
C VAL A 217 11.32 12.17 -25.17
N HIS A 218 10.64 12.43 -26.29
CA HIS A 218 11.15 12.21 -27.63
C HIS A 218 11.70 13.50 -28.25
N SER A 219 10.99 14.62 -28.09
CA SER A 219 11.45 15.92 -28.58
C SER A 219 10.83 17.10 -27.81
N LEU A 220 11.53 18.24 -27.86
CA LEU A 220 11.10 19.52 -27.31
C LEU A 220 11.07 20.57 -28.41
N ASP A 221 9.93 21.24 -28.56
CA ASP A 221 9.77 22.39 -29.43
C ASP A 221 9.58 23.64 -28.56
N TYR A 222 10.63 24.45 -28.40
CA TYR A 222 10.56 25.67 -27.60
C TYR A 222 9.74 26.78 -28.26
N GLY A 223 9.62 26.78 -29.60
CA GLY A 223 8.82 27.77 -30.33
C GLY A 223 7.32 27.57 -30.08
N ASN A 224 6.87 26.31 -30.16
CA ASN A 224 5.49 25.92 -29.87
C ASN A 224 5.28 25.50 -28.40
N ARG A 225 6.31 25.58 -27.56
CA ARG A 225 6.34 25.14 -26.15
C ARG A 225 5.75 23.75 -25.95
N THR A 226 6.16 22.78 -26.75
CA THR A 226 5.56 21.44 -26.76
C THR A 226 6.58 20.38 -26.37
N ILE A 227 6.18 19.50 -25.43
CA ILE A 227 6.84 18.22 -25.17
C ILE A 227 6.16 17.17 -26.03
N THR A 228 6.95 16.37 -26.78
CA THR A 228 6.46 15.18 -27.48
C THR A 228 7.08 13.94 -26.84
N SER A 229 6.25 12.97 -26.46
CA SER A 229 6.67 11.70 -25.88
C SER A 229 6.57 10.53 -26.86
N SER A 230 7.39 9.50 -26.63
CA SER A 230 7.39 8.25 -27.41
C SER A 230 6.20 7.33 -27.08
N LYS A 231 5.44 7.65 -26.02
CA LYS A 231 4.26 6.94 -25.54
C LYS A 231 3.10 7.89 -25.27
N ARG A 232 1.89 7.35 -25.18
CA ARG A 232 0.69 8.10 -24.78
C ARG A 232 0.56 8.15 -23.26
N SER A 233 -0.03 9.21 -22.73
CA SER A 233 -0.56 9.22 -21.37
C SER A 233 -1.63 8.14 -21.19
N VAL A 234 -1.87 7.73 -19.93
CA VAL A 234 -2.88 6.72 -19.60
C VAL A 234 -4.28 7.22 -19.99
N PHE A 235 -4.60 8.45 -19.58
CA PHE A 235 -5.87 9.12 -19.83
C PHE A 235 -5.66 10.46 -20.54
N ARG A 236 -6.77 11.08 -20.94
CA ARG A 236 -6.77 12.38 -21.59
C ARG A 236 -6.20 13.43 -20.65
N LEU A 237 -5.08 14.03 -21.06
CA LEU A 237 -4.46 15.15 -20.37
C LEU A 237 -5.38 16.37 -20.40
N GLU A 238 -5.29 17.18 -19.36
CA GLU A 238 -6.03 18.43 -19.21
C GLU A 238 -5.09 19.58 -18.85
N GLN A 239 -5.55 20.80 -19.11
CA GLN A 239 -4.85 21.98 -18.63
C GLN A 239 -4.72 21.90 -17.10
N ASP A 240 -3.58 22.36 -16.59
CA ASP A 240 -3.22 22.38 -15.16
C ASP A 240 -2.99 21.00 -14.51
N ASP A 241 -2.93 19.93 -15.31
CA ASP A 241 -2.37 18.66 -14.85
C ASP A 241 -0.93 18.89 -14.36
N PRO A 242 -0.59 18.46 -13.13
CA PRO A 242 0.76 18.63 -12.61
C PRO A 242 1.73 17.65 -13.27
N TYR A 243 2.96 18.11 -13.48
CA TYR A 243 4.03 17.25 -13.98
C TYR A 243 5.40 17.69 -13.47
N TYR A 244 6.38 16.80 -13.60
CA TYR A 244 7.79 17.11 -13.48
C TYR A 244 8.59 16.35 -14.55
N LEU A 245 9.82 16.79 -14.79
CA LEU A 245 10.77 16.09 -15.65
C LEU A 245 11.83 15.40 -14.79
N GLU A 246 12.32 14.26 -15.22
CA GLU A 246 13.44 13.58 -14.57
C GLU A 246 14.40 12.94 -15.56
N HIS A 247 15.56 12.51 -15.05
CA HIS A 247 16.62 11.80 -15.78
C HIS A 247 17.28 12.59 -16.91
N ALA A 248 17.71 13.81 -16.61
CA ALA A 248 18.66 14.52 -17.45
C ALA A 248 19.84 15.01 -16.62
N PHE A 249 21.05 14.96 -17.20
CA PHE A 249 22.25 15.51 -16.55
C PHE A 249 22.10 17.00 -16.22
N ALA A 250 21.35 17.73 -17.06
CA ALA A 250 21.03 19.14 -16.81
C ALA A 250 20.33 19.35 -15.46
N PHE A 251 19.49 18.41 -15.03
CA PHE A 251 18.73 18.49 -13.78
C PHE A 251 19.56 18.12 -12.56
N LEU A 252 20.74 17.50 -12.71
CA LEU A 252 21.60 17.11 -11.60
C LEU A 252 22.25 18.36 -10.98
N ASP A 253 21.56 19.06 -10.09
CA ASP A 253 21.97 20.37 -9.60
C ASP A 253 21.83 20.57 -8.08
N THR A 254 21.19 19.63 -7.39
CA THR A 254 20.95 19.68 -5.94
C THR A 254 21.61 18.50 -5.23
N PRO A 255 22.21 18.71 -4.03
CA PRO A 255 22.77 17.61 -3.25
C PRO A 255 21.77 16.48 -2.99
N GLY A 256 22.22 15.23 -3.17
CA GLY A 256 21.39 14.04 -3.07
C GLY A 256 20.78 13.58 -4.39
N GLU A 257 20.98 14.33 -5.48
CA GLU A 257 20.56 13.91 -6.81
C GLU A 257 21.58 13.01 -7.52
N TRP A 258 21.10 12.15 -8.42
CA TRP A 258 21.93 11.29 -9.25
C TRP A 258 21.44 11.21 -10.70
N PHE A 259 22.37 10.90 -11.60
CA PHE A 259 22.13 10.67 -13.02
C PHE A 259 22.95 9.48 -13.52
N LEU A 260 22.29 8.50 -14.13
CA LEU A 260 22.95 7.39 -14.83
C LEU A 260 23.07 7.72 -16.31
N ASP A 261 24.30 7.90 -16.78
CA ASP A 261 24.62 7.94 -18.21
C ASP A 261 24.66 6.51 -18.75
N ARG A 262 23.59 6.12 -19.45
CA ARG A 262 23.42 4.79 -20.03
C ARG A 262 24.32 4.57 -21.25
N SER A 263 24.81 5.63 -21.89
CA SER A 263 25.67 5.51 -23.08
C SER A 263 27.10 5.13 -22.71
N SER A 264 27.59 5.63 -21.58
CA SER A 264 28.93 5.37 -21.06
C SER A 264 28.95 4.41 -19.86
N ASN A 265 27.78 4.01 -19.35
CA ASN A 265 27.60 3.22 -18.13
C ASN A 265 28.27 3.87 -16.90
N VAL A 266 28.15 5.20 -16.76
CA VAL A 266 28.70 5.96 -15.64
C VAL A 266 27.56 6.52 -14.79
N LEU A 267 27.60 6.24 -13.50
CA LEU A 267 26.72 6.85 -12.51
C LEU A 267 27.35 8.12 -11.97
N TYR A 268 26.63 9.24 -12.04
CA TYR A 268 26.98 10.51 -11.43
C TYR A 268 26.08 10.78 -10.23
N TYR A 269 26.66 11.26 -9.14
CA TYR A 269 25.96 11.61 -7.90
C TYR A 269 26.45 12.96 -7.39
N MET A 270 25.53 13.83 -6.98
CA MET A 270 25.87 15.06 -6.28
C MET A 270 25.83 14.80 -4.77
N PRO A 271 26.97 14.76 -4.06
CA PRO A 271 27.01 14.33 -2.66
C PRO A 271 26.27 15.30 -1.75
N ARG A 272 25.61 14.75 -0.74
CA ARG A 272 25.01 15.52 0.36
C ARG A 272 26.08 16.07 1.29
N PRO A 273 25.80 17.15 2.04
CA PRO A 273 26.70 17.64 3.06
C PRO A 273 27.10 16.53 4.05
N GLY A 274 28.40 16.34 4.25
CA GLY A 274 28.95 15.36 5.20
C GLY A 274 29.27 13.97 4.61
N GLU A 275 28.90 13.69 3.36
CA GLU A 275 29.26 12.43 2.72
C GLU A 275 30.73 12.43 2.27
N SER A 276 31.39 11.27 2.36
CA SER A 276 32.74 11.02 1.83
C SER A 276 32.77 9.84 0.87
N THR A 277 33.64 9.89 -0.15
CA THR A 277 33.90 8.77 -1.06
C THR A 277 34.48 7.55 -0.36
N ASP A 278 35.10 7.74 0.82
CA ASP A 278 35.74 6.66 1.58
C ASP A 278 34.73 5.83 2.39
N THR A 279 33.58 6.41 2.71
CA THR A 279 32.57 5.81 3.60
C THR A 279 31.20 5.64 2.96
N ILE A 280 31.04 6.04 1.70
CA ILE A 280 29.76 5.96 0.99
C ILE A 280 29.33 4.50 0.81
N GLU A 281 28.11 4.20 1.25
CA GLU A 281 27.39 3.00 0.83
C GLU A 281 26.32 3.40 -0.18
N ALA A 282 26.57 3.11 -1.46
CA ALA A 282 25.59 3.31 -2.52
C ALA A 282 25.08 1.96 -3.02
N ILE A 283 23.77 1.76 -3.07
CA ILE A 283 23.12 0.52 -3.51
C ILE A 283 22.15 0.84 -4.64
N ALA A 284 22.31 0.14 -5.76
CA ALA A 284 21.37 0.18 -6.88
C ALA A 284 20.66 -1.19 -7.00
N PRO A 285 19.34 -1.23 -7.24
CA PRO A 285 18.59 -2.47 -7.34
C PRO A 285 18.92 -3.22 -8.63
N VAL A 286 18.91 -4.56 -8.58
CA VAL A 286 19.06 -5.42 -9.77
C VAL A 286 18.01 -6.52 -9.86
N LEU A 287 17.21 -6.74 -8.81
CA LEU A 287 16.13 -7.71 -8.79
C LEU A 287 14.77 -7.04 -8.63
N THR A 288 13.76 -7.63 -9.26
CA THR A 288 12.35 -7.26 -9.04
C THR A 288 11.76 -7.93 -7.82
N GLN A 289 12.19 -9.16 -7.51
CA GLN A 289 11.67 -9.96 -6.39
C GLN A 289 12.84 -10.56 -5.63
N LEU A 290 12.76 -10.57 -4.30
CA LEU A 290 13.72 -11.19 -3.40
C LEU A 290 13.35 -12.64 -3.12
N VAL A 291 12.05 -12.92 -2.98
CA VAL A 291 11.52 -14.23 -2.62
C VAL A 291 10.32 -14.56 -3.49
N ARG A 292 10.30 -15.78 -4.03
CA ARG A 292 9.15 -16.35 -4.75
C ARG A 292 8.73 -17.66 -4.11
N MET A 293 7.58 -17.64 -3.43
CA MET A 293 6.91 -18.80 -2.87
C MET A 293 5.85 -19.28 -3.88
N VAL A 294 6.08 -20.41 -4.53
CA VAL A 294 5.22 -20.89 -5.63
C VAL A 294 4.82 -22.34 -5.43
N GLY A 295 3.55 -22.55 -5.10
CA GLY A 295 2.88 -23.85 -5.13
C GLY A 295 2.27 -24.18 -6.51
N ASP A 296 1.74 -25.39 -6.60
CA ASP A 296 0.92 -25.90 -7.71
C ASP A 296 -0.47 -26.29 -7.19
N PRO A 297 -1.40 -25.31 -7.05
CA PRO A 297 -2.75 -25.55 -6.54
C PRO A 297 -3.55 -26.56 -7.36
N ALA A 298 -3.32 -26.62 -8.68
CA ALA A 298 -4.01 -27.53 -9.57
C ALA A 298 -3.64 -29.00 -9.26
N ALA A 299 -2.39 -29.24 -8.82
CA ALA A 299 -1.94 -30.54 -8.33
C ALA A 299 -2.10 -30.73 -6.81
N GLY A 300 -2.74 -29.78 -6.10
CA GLY A 300 -2.91 -29.84 -4.65
C GLY A 300 -1.60 -29.68 -3.86
N LYS A 301 -0.57 -29.06 -4.44
CA LYS A 301 0.72 -28.83 -3.77
C LYS A 301 0.86 -27.36 -3.38
N TYR A 302 1.10 -27.08 -2.11
CA TYR A 302 1.14 -25.72 -1.58
C TYR A 302 2.47 -25.44 -0.88
N VAL A 303 2.84 -24.16 -0.78
CA VAL A 303 3.90 -23.71 0.12
C VAL A 303 3.26 -23.39 1.46
N GLU A 304 3.62 -24.13 2.51
CA GLU A 304 2.90 -24.09 3.78
C GLU A 304 3.83 -23.93 4.98
N HIS A 305 3.33 -23.27 6.02
CA HIS A 305 3.99 -23.18 7.33
C HIS A 305 5.44 -22.65 7.27
N ILE A 306 5.66 -21.62 6.47
CA ILE A 306 6.90 -20.83 6.47
C ILE A 306 6.71 -19.61 7.37
N LEU A 307 7.61 -19.42 8.33
CA LEU A 307 7.62 -18.26 9.23
C LEU A 307 8.84 -17.39 8.93
N TRP A 308 8.60 -16.20 8.40
CA TRP A 308 9.59 -15.13 8.32
C TRP A 308 9.46 -14.26 9.57
N GLN A 309 10.52 -14.18 10.38
CA GLN A 309 10.51 -13.39 11.60
C GLN A 309 11.72 -12.45 11.65
N GLY A 310 11.51 -11.14 11.82
CA GLY A 310 12.62 -10.20 12.06
C GLY A 310 13.55 -9.97 10.87
N ILE A 311 13.12 -10.29 9.64
CA ILE A 311 13.95 -10.14 8.43
C ILE A 311 13.67 -8.80 7.77
N THR A 312 14.72 -8.13 7.30
CA THR A 312 14.61 -6.94 6.45
C THR A 312 14.70 -7.32 4.98
N PHE A 313 13.77 -6.82 4.16
CA PHE A 313 13.70 -7.00 2.71
C PHE A 313 13.94 -5.65 2.03
N SER A 314 14.95 -5.57 1.16
CA SER A 314 15.37 -4.30 0.55
C SER A 314 15.87 -4.40 -0.88
N HIS A 315 15.90 -3.24 -1.54
CA HIS A 315 16.56 -2.97 -2.81
C HIS A 315 16.02 -3.78 -4.00
N THR A 316 14.70 -3.75 -4.19
CA THR A 316 14.08 -4.22 -5.44
C THR A 316 13.69 -3.06 -6.34
N GLU A 317 13.51 -3.34 -7.63
CA GLU A 317 12.94 -2.41 -8.60
C GLU A 317 12.09 -3.13 -9.63
N TRP A 318 11.07 -2.41 -10.11
CA TRP A 318 10.39 -2.71 -11.35
C TRP A 318 10.17 -1.39 -12.08
N TYR A 319 10.46 -1.36 -13.37
CA TYR A 319 10.15 -0.22 -14.23
C TYR A 319 9.66 -0.72 -15.58
N PHE A 320 8.95 0.14 -16.32
CA PHE A 320 8.35 -0.24 -17.60
C PHE A 320 9.39 -0.84 -18.56
N PRO A 321 9.21 -2.10 -19.00
CA PRO A 321 10.03 -2.66 -20.07
C PRO A 321 9.93 -1.81 -21.35
N ALA A 322 10.97 -1.82 -22.19
CA ALA A 322 10.97 -1.04 -23.44
C ALA A 322 9.80 -1.41 -24.37
N ASP A 323 9.38 -2.67 -24.35
CA ASP A 323 8.25 -3.21 -25.08
C ASP A 323 6.95 -3.23 -24.26
N PHE A 324 6.88 -2.54 -23.12
CA PHE A 324 5.67 -2.49 -22.29
C PHE A 324 4.44 -2.10 -23.12
N ARG A 325 3.43 -2.97 -23.10
CA ARG A 325 2.12 -2.81 -23.75
C ARG A 325 1.05 -3.29 -22.76
N PRO A 326 0.38 -2.41 -22.00
CA PRO A 326 -0.69 -2.85 -21.13
C PRO A 326 -1.93 -3.22 -21.97
N ASN A 327 -2.68 -4.22 -21.51
CA ASN A 327 -3.84 -4.73 -22.25
C ASN A 327 -5.02 -3.74 -22.29
N TRP A 328 -5.06 -2.76 -21.38
CA TRP A 328 -6.08 -1.72 -21.29
C TRP A 328 -5.52 -0.47 -20.61
N PRO A 329 -5.92 0.77 -20.98
CA PRO A 329 -6.86 1.17 -22.05
C PRO A 329 -6.29 1.17 -23.49
N SER A 330 -4.97 1.03 -23.68
CA SER A 330 -4.36 0.73 -24.99
C SER A 330 -2.91 0.26 -24.85
N ALA A 331 -2.42 -0.51 -25.83
CA ALA A 331 -1.04 -1.01 -25.85
C ALA A 331 0.03 0.09 -25.87
N ASP A 332 -0.30 1.33 -26.24
CA ASP A 332 0.69 2.39 -26.49
C ASP A 332 0.81 3.45 -25.36
N ILE A 333 0.30 3.15 -24.16
CA ILE A 333 0.42 4.04 -22.99
C ILE A 333 1.67 3.73 -22.15
N ALA A 334 2.07 4.68 -21.30
CA ALA A 334 3.13 4.49 -20.31
C ALA A 334 2.64 4.82 -18.90
N GLY A 335 2.04 3.82 -18.26
CA GLY A 335 1.42 3.90 -16.94
C GLY A 335 0.39 2.80 -16.75
N PHE A 336 -0.18 2.72 -15.55
CA PHE A 336 -1.27 1.80 -15.24
C PHE A 336 -2.58 2.56 -15.07
N PRO A 337 -3.73 1.97 -15.45
CA PRO A 337 -5.02 2.64 -15.29
C PRO A 337 -5.43 2.86 -13.83
N GLN A 338 -4.96 2.03 -12.89
CA GLN A 338 -5.30 2.12 -11.47
C GLN A 338 -4.32 1.32 -10.59
N ALA A 339 -4.12 1.78 -9.35
CA ALA A 339 -3.41 1.08 -8.27
C ALA A 339 -1.95 0.67 -8.60
N ALA A 340 -1.36 1.16 -9.70
CA ALA A 340 -0.11 0.60 -10.24
C ALA A 340 -0.13 -0.95 -10.29
N ILE A 341 -1.27 -1.54 -10.63
CA ILE A 341 -1.58 -2.94 -10.30
C ILE A 341 -0.57 -3.96 -10.86
N GLY A 342 0.03 -3.66 -12.01
CA GLY A 342 1.03 -4.51 -12.67
C GLY A 342 2.42 -4.46 -12.04
N VAL A 343 2.68 -3.57 -11.07
CA VAL A 343 3.93 -3.57 -10.32
C VAL A 343 3.91 -4.74 -9.33
N PRO A 344 4.88 -5.66 -9.37
CA PRO A 344 4.88 -6.87 -8.55
C PRO A 344 5.24 -6.57 -7.08
N GLY A 345 4.98 -7.52 -6.18
CA GLY A 345 5.55 -7.54 -4.84
C GLY A 345 7.03 -7.97 -4.82
N ALA A 346 7.85 -7.35 -3.97
CA ALA A 346 9.23 -7.76 -3.71
C ALA A 346 9.30 -9.18 -3.12
N VAL A 347 8.31 -9.55 -2.33
CA VAL A 347 8.02 -10.94 -1.95
C VAL A 347 6.73 -11.36 -2.61
N TYR A 348 6.76 -12.48 -3.34
CA TYR A 348 5.63 -12.99 -4.10
C TYR A 348 5.21 -14.39 -3.64
N GLY A 349 3.90 -14.57 -3.48
CA GLY A 349 3.26 -15.83 -3.13
C GLY A 349 2.20 -16.25 -4.14
N GLN A 350 2.24 -17.53 -4.53
CA GLN A 350 1.16 -18.22 -5.22
C GLN A 350 0.96 -19.59 -4.58
N GLY A 351 -0.27 -19.94 -4.21
CA GLY A 351 -0.54 -21.22 -3.54
C GLY A 351 0.16 -21.32 -2.17
N VAL A 352 0.19 -20.22 -1.42
CA VAL A 352 0.83 -20.12 -0.11
C VAL A 352 -0.22 -20.21 0.98
N ARG A 353 -0.01 -21.06 2.00
CA ARG A 353 -0.96 -21.24 3.10
C ARG A 353 -0.33 -21.29 4.46
N TYR A 354 -1.01 -20.76 5.47
CA TYR A 354 -0.53 -20.82 6.86
C TYR A 354 0.90 -20.27 7.04
N CYS A 355 1.35 -19.40 6.14
CA CYS A 355 2.64 -18.75 6.22
C CYS A 355 2.50 -17.44 6.97
N ARG A 356 3.58 -17.03 7.63
CA ARG A 356 3.60 -15.89 8.54
C ARG A 356 4.77 -14.97 8.24
N PHE A 357 4.50 -13.67 8.25
CA PHE A 357 5.50 -12.61 8.29
C PHE A 357 5.30 -11.87 9.60
N GLU A 358 6.31 -11.88 10.46
CA GLU A 358 6.27 -11.30 11.79
C GLU A 358 7.45 -10.39 12.01
N GLN A 359 7.23 -9.18 12.51
CA GLN A 359 8.33 -8.27 12.87
C GLN A 359 9.30 -8.03 11.70
N CYS A 360 8.82 -8.18 10.46
CA CYS A 360 9.64 -7.99 9.27
C CYS A 360 9.63 -6.52 8.85
N ASN A 361 10.72 -6.09 8.24
CA ASN A 361 10.85 -4.75 7.68
C ASN A 361 10.94 -4.85 6.16
N PHE A 362 10.10 -4.11 5.45
CA PHE A 362 10.18 -3.92 4.01
C PHE A 362 10.56 -2.46 3.78
N THR A 363 11.81 -2.22 3.43
CA THR A 363 12.34 -0.86 3.27
C THR A 363 13.23 -0.76 2.05
N HIS A 364 13.31 0.42 1.44
CA HIS A 364 14.10 0.64 0.23
C HIS A 364 13.62 -0.24 -0.92
N ILE A 365 12.31 -0.25 -1.14
CA ILE A 365 11.65 -1.07 -2.15
C ILE A 365 11.21 -0.16 -3.31
N GLY A 366 11.47 -0.55 -4.54
CA GLY A 366 11.01 0.15 -5.76
C GLY A 366 9.65 -0.34 -6.27
N THR A 367 9.15 -1.44 -5.71
CA THR A 367 7.96 -2.18 -6.16
C THR A 367 6.82 -2.08 -5.14
N TYR A 368 5.81 -2.97 -5.21
CA TYR A 368 5.03 -3.31 -4.02
C TYR A 368 5.89 -4.14 -3.06
N CYS A 369 5.58 -4.21 -1.77
CA CYS A 369 6.38 -4.98 -0.82
C CYS A 369 6.04 -6.47 -0.79
N LEU A 370 4.76 -6.81 -0.61
CA LEU A 370 4.29 -8.20 -0.51
C LEU A 370 3.08 -8.45 -1.39
N GLU A 371 3.09 -9.53 -2.14
CA GLU A 371 1.99 -9.94 -3.01
C GLU A 371 1.59 -11.40 -2.75
N LEU A 372 0.36 -11.61 -2.31
CA LEU A 372 -0.29 -12.91 -2.17
C LEU A 372 -1.32 -13.08 -3.30
N SER A 373 -0.89 -13.69 -4.39
CA SER A 373 -1.67 -13.90 -5.61
C SER A 373 -2.67 -15.06 -5.45
N LYS A 374 -2.96 -15.83 -6.50
CA LYS A 374 -3.95 -16.92 -6.51
C LYS A 374 -3.64 -18.02 -5.50
N ALA A 375 -4.71 -18.64 -5.02
CA ALA A 375 -4.70 -19.78 -4.09
C ALA A 375 -3.98 -19.52 -2.76
N CYS A 376 -3.75 -18.26 -2.38
CA CYS A 376 -3.15 -17.92 -1.10
C CYS A 376 -4.21 -17.87 0.01
N LYS A 377 -4.03 -18.65 1.08
CA LYS A 377 -5.06 -18.82 2.12
C LYS A 377 -4.49 -18.76 3.52
N ASP A 378 -5.23 -18.13 4.43
CA ASP A 378 -4.94 -18.21 5.88
C ASP A 378 -3.49 -17.81 6.24
N ASN A 379 -2.92 -16.85 5.50
CA ASN A 379 -1.60 -16.29 5.79
C ASN A 379 -1.73 -15.11 6.73
N THR A 380 -0.72 -14.88 7.56
CA THR A 380 -0.71 -13.77 8.52
C THR A 380 0.50 -12.86 8.28
N ILE A 381 0.23 -11.57 8.15
CA ILE A 381 1.23 -10.50 8.16
C ILE A 381 0.95 -9.72 9.44
N ASP A 382 1.85 -9.84 10.41
CA ASP A 382 1.65 -9.25 11.74
C ASP A 382 2.87 -8.45 12.16
N ASN A 383 2.63 -7.26 12.74
CA ASN A 383 3.67 -6.43 13.32
C ASN A 383 4.83 -6.14 12.36
N CYS A 384 4.53 -5.94 11.08
CA CYS A 384 5.52 -5.64 10.04
C CYS A 384 5.55 -4.14 9.73
N ARG A 385 6.72 -3.63 9.33
CA ARG A 385 6.88 -2.24 8.90
C ARG A 385 7.21 -2.18 7.42
N PHE A 386 6.57 -1.24 6.73
CA PHE A 386 6.75 -0.96 5.31
C PHE A 386 7.03 0.53 5.16
N SER A 387 8.19 0.88 4.62
CA SER A 387 8.61 2.28 4.45
C SER A 387 9.50 2.48 3.23
N ASP A 388 9.60 3.70 2.73
CA ASP A 388 10.40 4.04 1.57
C ASP A 388 10.09 3.14 0.35
N ILE A 389 8.84 3.24 -0.14
CA ILE A 389 8.26 2.32 -1.12
C ILE A 389 8.00 3.01 -2.46
N GLY A 390 8.42 2.38 -3.55
CA GLY A 390 8.24 2.87 -4.92
C GLY A 390 6.79 2.79 -5.37
N ALA A 391 6.11 1.66 -5.13
CA ALA A 391 4.66 1.52 -5.32
C ALA A 391 3.94 1.46 -3.95
N GLY A 392 3.17 0.41 -3.68
CA GLY A 392 2.35 0.28 -2.47
C GLY A 392 2.80 -0.81 -1.49
N GLY A 393 2.06 -1.01 -0.41
CA GLY A 393 2.43 -1.97 0.64
C GLY A 393 2.17 -3.41 0.25
N ILE A 394 0.91 -3.84 0.37
CA ILE A 394 0.52 -5.26 0.28
C ILE A 394 -0.58 -5.46 -0.77
N LYS A 395 -0.45 -6.51 -1.59
CA LYS A 395 -1.48 -6.99 -2.53
C LYS A 395 -1.98 -8.37 -2.13
N ILE A 396 -3.30 -8.57 -2.12
CA ILE A 396 -3.96 -9.86 -1.90
C ILE A 396 -4.96 -10.15 -3.02
N GLY A 397 -4.90 -11.35 -3.59
CA GLY A 397 -5.74 -11.80 -4.69
C GLY A 397 -5.20 -11.37 -6.06
N GLU A 398 -6.05 -11.46 -7.07
CA GLU A 398 -5.74 -11.11 -8.45
C GLU A 398 -6.86 -10.25 -9.04
N GLU A 399 -6.62 -9.67 -10.21
CA GLU A 399 -7.64 -8.91 -10.96
C GLU A 399 -8.80 -9.81 -11.42
N GLN A 400 -8.49 -11.05 -11.82
CA GLN A 400 -9.46 -11.97 -12.40
C GLN A 400 -10.16 -12.84 -11.34
N ALA A 401 -11.49 -12.87 -11.38
CA ALA A 401 -12.27 -13.79 -10.56
C ALA A 401 -12.08 -15.24 -11.05
N ARG A 402 -11.40 -16.06 -10.25
CA ARG A 402 -11.13 -17.47 -10.57
C ARG A 402 -12.41 -18.31 -10.42
N GLN A 403 -12.61 -19.26 -11.33
CA GLN A 403 -13.79 -20.14 -11.30
C GLN A 403 -13.60 -21.32 -10.33
N GLY A 404 -12.39 -21.87 -10.24
CA GLY A 404 -12.08 -23.01 -9.37
C GLY A 404 -11.79 -22.59 -7.92
N GLN A 405 -12.49 -23.18 -6.95
CA GLN A 405 -12.31 -22.90 -5.51
C GLN A 405 -10.88 -23.18 -5.00
N ALA A 406 -10.17 -24.12 -5.63
CA ALA A 406 -8.76 -24.41 -5.31
C ALA A 406 -7.84 -23.21 -5.60
N GLU A 407 -8.22 -22.35 -6.55
CA GLU A 407 -7.48 -21.16 -6.95
C GLU A 407 -7.92 -19.88 -6.22
N HIS A 408 -8.97 -19.95 -5.39
CA HIS A 408 -9.45 -18.79 -4.64
C HIS A 408 -8.46 -18.39 -3.56
N THR A 409 -8.27 -17.08 -3.41
CA THR A 409 -7.48 -16.47 -2.34
C THR A 409 -8.43 -15.95 -1.28
N HIS A 410 -8.23 -16.28 0.00
CA HIS A 410 -9.14 -15.86 1.07
C HIS A 410 -8.52 -16.05 2.47
N GLY A 411 -9.15 -15.48 3.50
CA GLY A 411 -8.78 -15.76 4.90
C GLY A 411 -7.45 -15.17 5.34
N ASN A 412 -6.84 -14.28 4.55
CA ASN A 412 -5.54 -13.70 4.90
C ASN A 412 -5.72 -12.55 5.89
N LYS A 413 -4.74 -12.37 6.78
CA LYS A 413 -4.76 -11.35 7.82
C LYS A 413 -3.58 -10.40 7.70
N ILE A 414 -3.86 -9.10 7.74
CA ILE A 414 -2.88 -8.02 7.88
C ILE A 414 -3.19 -7.30 9.19
N ALA A 415 -2.30 -7.41 10.19
CA ALA A 415 -2.52 -6.80 11.48
C ALA A 415 -1.29 -6.14 12.10
N ASN A 416 -1.53 -5.11 12.92
CA ASN A 416 -0.48 -4.41 13.67
C ASN A 416 0.66 -3.86 12.80
N CYS A 417 0.42 -3.64 11.50
CA CYS A 417 1.46 -3.19 10.57
C CYS A 417 1.48 -1.67 10.46
N ILE A 418 2.65 -1.12 10.15
CA ILE A 418 2.83 0.29 9.78
C ILE A 418 3.21 0.33 8.31
N ILE A 419 2.39 0.95 7.48
CA ILE A 419 2.64 1.15 6.05
C ILE A 419 2.73 2.65 5.80
N THR A 420 3.92 3.16 5.52
CA THR A 420 4.15 4.59 5.36
C THR A 420 5.11 4.91 4.22
N ASP A 421 5.14 6.17 3.78
CA ASP A 421 6.14 6.68 2.83
C ASP A 421 6.19 5.89 1.51
N ALA A 422 5.02 5.77 0.87
CA ALA A 422 4.80 4.94 -0.31
C ALA A 422 4.34 5.75 -1.55
N GLY A 423 4.35 5.11 -2.72
CA GLY A 423 4.00 5.74 -4.00
C GLY A 423 5.08 6.69 -4.50
N LYS A 424 6.36 6.48 -4.14
CA LYS A 424 7.46 7.38 -4.53
C LYS A 424 7.80 7.37 -6.02
N VAL A 425 7.54 6.25 -6.69
CA VAL A 425 7.74 6.06 -8.13
C VAL A 425 6.39 5.97 -8.82
N PHE A 426 5.49 5.14 -8.29
CA PHE A 426 4.16 4.90 -8.83
C PHE A 426 3.11 5.56 -7.93
N HIS A 427 2.83 6.83 -8.18
CA HIS A 427 1.99 7.68 -7.31
C HIS A 427 0.57 7.15 -7.10
N GLY A 428 0.00 6.46 -8.08
CA GLY A 428 -1.32 5.85 -8.04
C GLY A 428 -1.38 4.50 -7.31
N ALA A 429 -0.29 4.04 -6.70
CA ALA A 429 -0.27 2.83 -5.88
C ALA A 429 -1.01 3.03 -4.54
N VAL A 430 -1.44 1.93 -3.91
CA VAL A 430 -2.24 1.95 -2.67
C VAL A 430 -1.52 1.27 -1.51
N GLY A 431 -1.86 1.61 -0.28
CA GLY A 431 -1.26 1.00 0.92
C GLY A 431 -1.55 -0.50 0.99
N ILE A 432 -2.83 -0.87 0.95
CA ILE A 432 -3.29 -2.26 0.87
C ILE A 432 -4.28 -2.41 -0.28
N TRP A 433 -4.03 -3.37 -1.15
CA TRP A 433 -4.92 -3.75 -2.24
C TRP A 433 -5.45 -5.17 -2.05
N ILE A 434 -6.76 -5.34 -2.06
CA ILE A 434 -7.44 -6.63 -2.16
C ILE A 434 -8.18 -6.67 -3.49
N GLY A 435 -7.81 -7.60 -4.38
CA GLY A 435 -8.51 -7.86 -5.62
C GLY A 435 -9.67 -8.83 -5.43
N GLN A 436 -9.64 -9.94 -6.16
CA GLN A 436 -10.61 -11.03 -6.08
C GLN A 436 -10.26 -11.97 -4.92
N SER A 437 -10.59 -11.54 -3.70
CA SER A 437 -10.33 -12.32 -2.48
C SER A 437 -11.33 -11.99 -1.36
N TYR A 438 -11.83 -13.03 -0.68
CA TYR A 438 -12.86 -12.92 0.35
C TYR A 438 -12.34 -13.24 1.76
N ASP A 439 -13.13 -12.90 2.78
CA ASP A 439 -12.90 -13.25 4.19
C ASP A 439 -11.52 -12.85 4.72
N ASN A 440 -10.91 -11.80 4.16
CA ASN A 440 -9.65 -11.27 4.69
C ASN A 440 -9.91 -10.32 5.86
N THR A 441 -8.91 -10.17 6.74
CA THR A 441 -8.97 -9.23 7.87
C THR A 441 -7.84 -8.21 7.77
N ILE A 442 -8.18 -6.92 7.78
CA ILE A 442 -7.25 -5.79 7.91
C ILE A 442 -7.55 -5.13 9.25
N SER A 443 -6.67 -5.30 10.25
CA SER A 443 -6.93 -4.73 11.57
C SER A 443 -5.75 -4.15 12.33
N HIS A 444 -5.98 -3.10 13.12
CA HIS A 444 -4.94 -2.46 13.95
C HIS A 444 -3.70 -1.98 13.16
N ASN A 445 -3.87 -1.56 11.91
CA ASN A 445 -2.77 -1.05 11.09
C ASN A 445 -2.72 0.48 11.13
N GLU A 446 -1.53 1.05 10.92
CA GLU A 446 -1.33 2.46 10.58
C GLU A 446 -0.95 2.55 9.09
N ILE A 447 -1.66 3.37 8.33
CA ILE A 447 -1.40 3.58 6.88
C ILE A 447 -1.33 5.08 6.62
N SER A 448 -0.17 5.56 6.17
CA SER A 448 0.07 7.00 6.04
C SER A 448 1.06 7.40 4.95
N ASP A 449 1.05 8.68 4.56
CA ASP A 449 2.01 9.27 3.62
C ASP A 449 2.05 8.58 2.24
N LEU A 450 0.88 8.51 1.60
CA LEU A 450 0.70 8.04 0.22
C LEU A 450 0.06 9.14 -0.64
N TYR A 451 0.33 9.14 -1.95
CA TYR A 451 -0.29 10.07 -2.89
C TYR A 451 -1.67 9.65 -3.42
N TYR A 452 -2.08 8.41 -3.15
CA TYR A 452 -3.38 7.85 -3.55
C TYR A 452 -4.00 7.06 -2.39
N THR A 453 -5.00 6.22 -2.66
CA THR A 453 -5.83 5.54 -1.66
C THR A 453 -5.06 4.70 -0.63
N GLY A 454 -5.51 4.74 0.63
CA GLY A 454 -4.96 3.92 1.71
C GLY A 454 -5.28 2.43 1.56
N ILE A 455 -6.57 2.08 1.51
CA ILE A 455 -7.06 0.70 1.34
C ILE A 455 -8.00 0.60 0.14
N SER A 456 -7.77 -0.36 -0.76
CA SER A 456 -8.62 -0.63 -1.93
C SER A 456 -9.11 -2.08 -1.91
N ILE A 457 -10.42 -2.33 -1.98
CA ILE A 457 -11.00 -3.68 -1.94
C ILE A 457 -11.94 -3.90 -3.13
N GLY A 458 -11.73 -4.99 -3.87
CA GLY A 458 -12.51 -5.41 -5.03
C GLY A 458 -11.93 -4.93 -6.35
N TRP A 459 -12.29 -5.63 -7.43
CA TRP A 459 -11.82 -5.35 -8.80
C TRP A 459 -12.87 -5.70 -9.87
N THR A 460 -14.15 -5.54 -9.52
CA THR A 460 -15.29 -5.72 -10.44
C THR A 460 -16.01 -4.39 -10.56
N TRP A 461 -15.96 -3.75 -11.73
CA TRP A 461 -16.74 -2.54 -12.00
C TRP A 461 -18.19 -2.91 -12.28
N GLY A 462 -19.07 -2.49 -11.38
CA GLY A 462 -20.51 -2.74 -11.44
C GLY A 462 -20.95 -4.04 -10.75
N TYR A 463 -22.11 -4.55 -11.15
CA TYR A 463 -22.82 -5.64 -10.45
C TYR A 463 -22.46 -7.06 -10.96
N GLY A 464 -21.32 -7.21 -11.62
CA GLY A 464 -20.84 -8.51 -12.08
C GLY A 464 -20.42 -9.43 -10.93
N PRO A 465 -20.09 -10.70 -11.22
CA PRO A 465 -19.52 -11.61 -10.23
C PRO A 465 -18.27 -11.01 -9.56
N SER A 466 -18.20 -11.13 -8.24
CA SER A 466 -17.13 -10.62 -7.40
C SER A 466 -16.83 -11.63 -6.30
N LEU A 467 -15.55 -11.87 -6.05
CA LEU A 467 -15.06 -12.69 -4.94
C LEU A 467 -14.60 -11.84 -3.75
N ALA A 468 -14.81 -10.52 -3.77
CA ALA A 468 -14.29 -9.61 -2.75
C ALA A 468 -15.22 -9.41 -1.52
N GLY A 469 -16.07 -10.39 -1.20
CA GLY A 469 -17.00 -10.34 -0.07
C GLY A 469 -16.39 -10.74 1.28
N GLY A 470 -17.13 -10.54 2.37
CA GLY A 470 -16.77 -11.02 3.70
C GLY A 470 -15.52 -10.38 4.33
N ASN A 471 -14.94 -9.35 3.70
CA ASN A 471 -13.72 -8.73 4.19
C ASN A 471 -14.01 -7.86 5.44
N ILE A 472 -13.15 -7.94 6.43
CA ILE A 472 -13.27 -7.17 7.69
C ILE A 472 -12.16 -6.13 7.76
N VAL A 473 -12.54 -4.85 7.86
CA VAL A 473 -11.63 -3.72 8.02
C VAL A 473 -11.93 -3.04 9.35
N GLU A 474 -11.07 -3.22 10.36
CA GLU A 474 -11.35 -2.71 11.70
C GLU A 474 -10.16 -2.17 12.50
N PHE A 475 -10.39 -1.14 13.31
CA PHE A 475 -9.36 -0.54 14.18
C PHE A 475 -8.12 -0.04 13.44
N ASN A 476 -8.23 0.31 12.16
CA ASN A 476 -7.12 0.89 11.40
C ASN A 476 -7.08 2.41 11.57
N HIS A 477 -5.86 2.96 11.59
CA HIS A 477 -5.58 4.38 11.55
C HIS A 477 -5.05 4.73 10.16
N VAL A 478 -5.82 5.47 9.38
CA VAL A 478 -5.46 5.81 8.00
C VAL A 478 -5.48 7.32 7.82
N HIS A 479 -4.32 7.91 7.52
CA HIS A 479 -4.18 9.36 7.51
C HIS A 479 -3.06 9.88 6.60
N HIS A 480 -3.05 11.18 6.27
CA HIS A 480 -2.12 11.76 5.28
C HIS A 480 -2.15 11.00 3.95
N ILE A 481 -3.36 10.87 3.42
CA ILE A 481 -3.66 10.14 2.21
C ILE A 481 -3.98 11.16 1.10
N GLY A 482 -3.22 11.09 0.02
CA GLY A 482 -3.25 12.06 -1.06
C GLY A 482 -2.43 13.31 -0.75
N ARG A 483 -2.42 13.78 0.50
CA ARG A 483 -1.51 14.83 0.99
C ARG A 483 -0.56 14.22 2.01
N ARG A 484 0.74 14.49 1.84
CA ARG A 484 1.79 13.98 2.73
C ARG A 484 1.95 14.85 3.99
N ALA A 485 2.45 14.26 5.06
CA ALA A 485 2.70 14.94 6.33
C ALA A 485 3.77 16.04 6.23
N ASP A 486 4.69 15.94 5.26
CA ASP A 486 5.67 17.00 4.94
C ASP A 486 5.04 18.24 4.29
N GLY A 487 3.74 18.19 4.00
CA GLY A 487 2.97 19.26 3.40
C GLY A 487 2.90 19.22 1.88
N ASP A 488 3.56 18.24 1.20
CA ASP A 488 3.36 18.07 -0.24
C ASP A 488 1.90 17.74 -0.53
N GLY A 489 1.34 18.52 -1.45
CA GLY A 489 -0.09 18.62 -1.66
C GLY A 489 -0.67 17.41 -2.40
N PRO A 490 -2.00 17.32 -2.50
CA PRO A 490 -2.62 16.30 -3.33
C PRO A 490 -2.21 16.48 -4.80
N ILE A 491 -1.72 15.40 -5.39
CA ILE A 491 -1.32 15.34 -6.81
C ILE A 491 -2.25 14.46 -7.66
N LEU A 492 -3.05 13.61 -7.02
CA LEU A 492 -4.05 12.75 -7.65
C LEU A 492 -5.46 13.07 -7.12
N SER A 493 -6.47 12.50 -7.74
CA SER A 493 -7.91 12.67 -7.48
C SER A 493 -8.61 11.31 -7.47
N ASP A 494 -9.92 11.30 -7.19
CA ASP A 494 -10.77 10.09 -7.24
C ASP A 494 -10.34 9.00 -6.25
N MET A 495 -10.05 9.41 -5.02
CA MET A 495 -9.48 8.55 -3.99
C MET A 495 -10.19 8.67 -2.65
N GLY A 496 -9.84 7.76 -1.74
CA GLY A 496 -10.25 7.87 -0.34
C GLY A 496 -9.32 7.18 0.63
N GLY A 497 -9.64 7.29 1.93
CA GLY A 497 -8.97 6.50 2.96
C GLY A 497 -9.18 5.01 2.71
N ILE A 498 -10.44 4.66 2.40
CA ILE A 498 -10.81 3.36 1.85
C ILE A 498 -11.67 3.52 0.58
N TYR A 499 -11.42 2.66 -0.40
CA TYR A 499 -12.10 2.57 -1.69
C TYR A 499 -12.61 1.15 -1.92
N THR A 500 -13.84 0.97 -2.42
CA THR A 500 -14.39 -0.36 -2.74
C THR A 500 -14.99 -0.44 -4.14
N LEU A 501 -14.93 -1.64 -4.75
CA LEU A 501 -15.54 -1.98 -6.04
C LEU A 501 -16.33 -3.29 -5.99
N GLY A 502 -17.47 -3.31 -6.71
CA GLY A 502 -18.26 -4.51 -6.95
C GLY A 502 -19.04 -5.04 -5.74
N ILE A 503 -19.77 -6.13 -5.94
CA ILE A 503 -20.58 -6.74 -4.87
C ILE A 503 -19.67 -7.35 -3.80
N GLN A 504 -19.90 -7.01 -2.53
CA GLN A 504 -19.06 -7.42 -1.40
C GLN A 504 -19.89 -7.86 -0.20
N LYS A 505 -20.76 -8.85 -0.42
CA LYS A 505 -21.65 -9.36 0.62
C LYS A 505 -20.89 -9.79 1.87
N GLY A 506 -21.31 -9.26 3.02
CA GLY A 506 -20.73 -9.59 4.32
C GLY A 506 -19.46 -8.80 4.65
N THR A 507 -19.00 -7.91 3.77
CA THR A 507 -17.89 -7.00 4.09
C THR A 507 -18.32 -5.99 5.16
N ILE A 508 -17.44 -5.77 6.14
CA ILE A 508 -17.66 -4.85 7.26
C ILE A 508 -16.47 -3.89 7.39
N ILE A 509 -16.75 -2.59 7.41
CA ILE A 509 -15.79 -1.51 7.66
C ILE A 509 -16.18 -0.84 8.98
N ARG A 510 -15.45 -1.09 10.07
CA ARG A 510 -15.84 -0.61 11.40
C ARG A 510 -14.75 -0.16 12.34
N ASN A 511 -15.07 0.73 13.27
CA ASN A 511 -14.15 1.17 14.34
C ASN A 511 -12.81 1.70 13.81
N ASN A 512 -12.76 2.26 12.60
CA ASN A 512 -11.54 2.82 12.02
C ASN A 512 -11.50 4.35 12.21
N LEU A 513 -10.29 4.90 12.16
CA LEU A 513 -10.01 6.32 12.20
C LEU A 513 -9.43 6.79 10.86
N TRP A 514 -10.11 7.72 10.22
CA TRP A 514 -9.75 8.26 8.90
C TRP A 514 -9.57 9.77 8.99
N HIS A 515 -8.38 10.31 8.70
CA HIS A 515 -8.23 11.76 8.66
C HIS A 515 -7.11 12.31 7.79
N ASP A 516 -7.18 13.60 7.46
CA ASP A 516 -6.22 14.27 6.57
C ASP A 516 -6.13 13.57 5.21
N ILE A 517 -7.29 13.44 4.57
CA ILE A 517 -7.45 12.79 3.26
C ILE A 517 -7.78 13.84 2.21
N ALA A 518 -6.94 13.94 1.18
CA ALA A 518 -7.02 15.02 0.22
C ALA A 518 -6.91 14.55 -1.23
N GLY A 519 -7.84 15.03 -2.08
CA GLY A 519 -7.77 14.91 -3.53
C GLY A 519 -7.48 16.26 -4.18
N LEU A 520 -6.82 16.24 -5.34
CA LEU A 520 -6.35 17.44 -6.05
C LEU A 520 -7.52 18.26 -6.60
N ARG A 521 -8.38 17.65 -7.42
CA ARG A 521 -9.55 18.29 -8.04
C ARG A 521 -10.85 17.80 -7.41
N TYR A 522 -10.95 16.48 -7.27
CA TYR A 522 -12.10 15.78 -6.71
C TYR A 522 -11.61 14.50 -6.05
N GLY A 523 -12.43 13.90 -5.19
CA GLY A 523 -12.13 12.63 -4.55
C GLY A 523 -10.94 12.63 -3.60
N GLY A 524 -11.14 13.22 -2.43
CA GLY A 524 -10.42 12.92 -1.19
C GLY A 524 -11.46 12.63 -0.12
N TRP A 525 -12.07 11.45 -0.20
CA TRP A 525 -13.13 11.01 0.71
C TRP A 525 -12.57 10.17 1.86
N GLY A 526 -13.25 10.15 3.01
CA GLY A 526 -12.91 9.17 4.05
C GLY A 526 -13.18 7.75 3.59
N ILE A 527 -14.46 7.47 3.33
CA ILE A 527 -14.96 6.16 2.92
C ILE A 527 -15.63 6.32 1.55
N TYR A 528 -15.09 5.64 0.53
CA TYR A 528 -15.54 5.72 -0.85
C TYR A 528 -16.01 4.35 -1.35
N LEU A 529 -17.34 4.21 -1.52
CA LEU A 529 -17.97 3.05 -2.12
C LEU A 529 -18.24 3.32 -3.61
N ASP A 530 -17.31 2.87 -4.46
CA ASP A 530 -17.35 3.12 -5.90
C ASP A 530 -18.18 2.04 -6.65
N GLU A 531 -18.08 2.01 -7.98
CA GLU A 531 -18.88 1.25 -8.93
C GLU A 531 -19.28 -0.17 -8.47
N GLY A 532 -20.58 -0.34 -8.20
CA GLY A 532 -21.18 -1.63 -7.90
C GLY A 532 -21.00 -2.10 -6.45
N SER A 533 -20.33 -1.32 -5.60
CA SER A 533 -20.18 -1.57 -4.17
C SER A 533 -21.54 -1.88 -3.54
N SER A 534 -21.73 -3.10 -3.06
CA SER A 534 -23.05 -3.58 -2.60
C SER A 534 -22.95 -4.51 -1.42
N ASP A 535 -23.99 -4.50 -0.57
CA ASP A 535 -24.11 -5.34 0.63
C ASP A 535 -22.98 -5.13 1.66
N ILE A 536 -22.43 -3.91 1.74
CA ILE A 536 -21.37 -3.51 2.66
C ILE A 536 -21.97 -2.84 3.91
N LEU A 537 -21.47 -3.22 5.08
CA LEU A 537 -21.75 -2.55 6.35
C LEU A 537 -20.60 -1.60 6.72
N VAL A 538 -20.91 -0.31 6.88
CA VAL A 538 -20.00 0.74 7.36
C VAL A 538 -20.51 1.24 8.71
N GLU A 539 -19.80 0.95 9.79
CA GLU A 539 -20.26 1.33 11.13
C GLU A 539 -19.18 1.79 12.11
N ASN A 540 -19.51 2.70 13.02
CA ASN A 540 -18.61 3.10 14.10
C ASN A 540 -17.26 3.68 13.62
N ASN A 541 -17.21 4.29 12.43
CA ASN A 541 -16.00 4.94 11.95
C ASN A 541 -16.01 6.42 12.31
N LEU A 542 -14.84 6.94 12.69
CA LEU A 542 -14.61 8.38 12.80
C LEU A 542 -13.82 8.85 11.58
N VAL A 543 -14.38 9.83 10.88
CA VAL A 543 -13.77 10.47 9.72
C VAL A 543 -13.71 11.98 9.94
N TYR A 544 -12.54 12.59 9.79
CA TYR A 544 -12.42 14.05 9.81
C TYR A 544 -11.35 14.59 8.86
N ASN A 545 -11.33 15.91 8.62
CA ASN A 545 -10.34 16.58 7.77
C ASN A 545 -10.18 15.95 6.37
N THR A 546 -11.26 15.94 5.60
CA THR A 546 -11.27 15.44 4.22
C THR A 546 -11.48 16.58 3.23
N THR A 547 -10.98 16.49 2.00
CA THR A 547 -11.26 17.54 1.00
C THR A 547 -12.66 17.43 0.42
N HIS A 548 -13.14 16.22 0.14
CA HIS A 548 -14.40 15.99 -0.58
C HIS A 548 -15.45 15.23 0.23
N GLY A 549 -15.30 15.15 1.55
CA GLY A 549 -16.34 14.66 2.46
C GLY A 549 -16.03 13.33 3.11
N GLY A 550 -16.77 13.04 4.18
CA GLY A 550 -16.51 11.86 5.00
C GLY A 550 -16.94 10.56 4.35
N PHE A 551 -18.01 10.59 3.56
CA PHE A 551 -18.58 9.43 2.88
C PHE A 551 -18.99 9.74 1.44
N HIS A 552 -18.72 8.79 0.54
CA HIS A 552 -19.19 8.83 -0.84
C HIS A 552 -19.69 7.48 -1.31
N GLN A 553 -20.89 7.48 -1.90
CA GLN A 553 -21.38 6.41 -2.75
C GLN A 553 -21.38 6.88 -4.22
N HIS A 554 -20.67 6.20 -5.11
CA HIS A 554 -20.84 6.43 -6.55
C HIS A 554 -22.16 5.80 -7.05
N TYR A 555 -22.17 4.49 -7.31
CA TYR A 555 -23.37 3.67 -7.44
C TYR A 555 -23.16 2.29 -6.83
N GLY A 556 -24.24 1.68 -6.39
CA GLY A 556 -24.21 0.47 -5.57
C GLY A 556 -25.60 0.07 -5.12
N LYS A 557 -25.68 -0.99 -4.30
CA LYS A 557 -26.96 -1.53 -3.82
C LYS A 557 -26.88 -1.98 -2.36
N ASP A 558 -27.94 -1.69 -1.61
CA ASP A 558 -28.20 -2.23 -0.28
C ASP A 558 -27.10 -2.03 0.78
N ASN A 559 -26.20 -1.05 0.59
CA ASN A 559 -25.19 -0.71 1.60
C ASN A 559 -25.84 -0.12 2.85
N THR A 560 -25.21 -0.32 4.01
CA THR A 560 -25.67 0.25 5.28
C THR A 560 -24.55 1.04 5.94
N ILE A 561 -24.78 2.34 6.13
CA ILE A 561 -23.86 3.28 6.75
C ILE A 561 -24.52 3.75 8.05
N ARG A 562 -24.03 3.28 9.20
CA ARG A 562 -24.68 3.55 10.48
C ARG A 562 -23.72 3.89 11.61
N ASN A 563 -24.16 4.71 12.55
CA ASN A 563 -23.41 4.97 13.78
C ASN A 563 -21.97 5.48 13.54
N ASN A 564 -21.72 6.20 12.44
CA ASN A 564 -20.43 6.82 12.14
C ASN A 564 -20.42 8.30 12.56
N ILE A 565 -19.23 8.85 12.76
CA ILE A 565 -19.01 10.29 12.94
C ILE A 565 -18.25 10.80 11.72
N PHE A 566 -18.87 11.70 10.94
CA PHE A 566 -18.26 12.37 9.80
C PHE A 566 -18.14 13.86 10.10
N CYS A 567 -16.92 14.39 10.12
CA CYS A 567 -16.66 15.78 10.51
C CYS A 567 -15.78 16.51 9.50
N TYR A 568 -16.05 17.79 9.31
CA TYR A 568 -15.08 18.74 8.73
C TYR A 568 -14.56 18.35 7.34
N GLY A 569 -15.44 17.81 6.49
CA GLY A 569 -15.19 17.80 5.04
C GLY A 569 -15.13 19.23 4.51
N ARG A 570 -14.09 19.56 3.74
CA ARG A 570 -13.83 20.92 3.23
C ARG A 570 -14.93 21.40 2.30
N ASP A 571 -15.31 20.58 1.32
CA ASP A 571 -16.27 20.99 0.28
C ASP A 571 -17.71 20.63 0.67
N HIS A 572 -17.93 19.40 1.13
CA HIS A 572 -19.21 18.84 1.60
C HIS A 572 -18.96 17.66 2.54
N GLN A 573 -20.02 17.09 3.13
CA GLN A 573 -19.88 15.99 4.10
C GLN A 573 -20.20 14.62 3.51
N ILE A 574 -21.18 14.56 2.61
CA ILE A 574 -21.66 13.33 1.97
C ILE A 574 -21.80 13.55 0.47
N GLN A 575 -21.41 12.55 -0.31
CA GLN A 575 -21.63 12.54 -1.75
C GLN A 575 -22.38 11.27 -2.19
N ALA A 576 -23.34 11.45 -3.09
CA ALA A 576 -24.03 10.36 -3.76
C ALA A 576 -24.09 10.69 -5.26
N THR A 577 -23.42 9.95 -6.14
CA THR A 577 -23.19 10.45 -7.51
C THR A 577 -24.22 9.98 -8.53
N ARG A 578 -24.42 8.67 -8.69
CA ARG A 578 -25.28 8.14 -9.76
C ARG A 578 -26.59 7.58 -9.19
N PRO A 579 -27.75 8.14 -9.58
CA PRO A 579 -29.06 7.60 -9.24
C PRO A 579 -29.29 6.21 -9.83
N GLU A 580 -30.01 5.36 -9.11
CA GLU A 580 -30.29 3.97 -9.51
C GLU A 580 -31.76 3.63 -9.23
N GLY A 581 -32.31 2.58 -9.86
CA GLY A 581 -33.72 2.18 -9.74
C GLY A 581 -34.05 1.29 -8.53
N HIS A 582 -33.07 1.05 -7.64
CA HIS A 582 -33.16 0.21 -6.45
C HIS A 582 -32.47 0.92 -5.28
N LEU A 583 -32.74 0.47 -4.06
CA LEU A 583 -32.12 1.05 -2.87
C LEU A 583 -30.59 1.00 -2.95
N ARG A 584 -29.97 2.19 -2.92
CA ARG A 584 -28.53 2.39 -3.04
C ARG A 584 -27.85 2.15 -1.71
N PHE A 585 -28.30 2.87 -0.68
CA PHE A 585 -27.78 2.75 0.68
C PHE A 585 -28.77 3.25 1.73
N ARG A 586 -28.54 2.82 2.97
CA ARG A 586 -29.20 3.29 4.19
C ARG A 586 -28.18 4.09 5.01
N PHE A 587 -28.48 5.34 5.31
CA PHE A 587 -27.64 6.24 6.10
C PHE A 587 -28.33 6.56 7.43
N VAL A 588 -27.99 5.83 8.48
CA VAL A 588 -28.83 5.71 9.68
C VAL A 588 -28.06 5.98 10.96
N GLY A 589 -28.53 6.92 11.79
CA GLY A 589 -27.94 7.12 13.11
C GLY A 589 -26.50 7.64 13.07
N ASN A 590 -26.11 8.40 12.05
CA ASN A 590 -24.77 8.99 11.97
C ASN A 590 -24.76 10.40 12.56
N ILE A 591 -23.59 10.85 13.00
CA ILE A 591 -23.33 12.25 13.35
C ILE A 591 -22.55 12.88 12.19
N VAL A 592 -23.05 13.99 11.66
CA VAL A 592 -22.47 14.70 10.52
C VAL A 592 -22.27 16.16 10.88
N VAL A 593 -21.02 16.61 10.88
CA VAL A 593 -20.66 17.98 11.27
C VAL A 593 -19.84 18.63 10.17
N GLY A 594 -20.16 19.86 9.80
CA GLY A 594 -19.47 20.58 8.73
C GLY A 594 -19.44 22.09 8.93
N HIS A 595 -18.56 22.74 8.16
CA HIS A 595 -18.49 24.21 8.10
C HIS A 595 -19.26 24.78 6.90
N THR A 596 -19.45 23.97 5.85
CA THR A 596 -20.12 24.39 4.61
C THR A 596 -21.63 24.21 4.68
N GLU A 597 -22.36 24.94 3.84
CA GLU A 597 -23.82 24.78 3.70
C GLU A 597 -24.18 23.43 3.02
N ARG A 598 -23.30 22.91 2.16
CA ARG A 598 -23.56 21.71 1.35
C ARG A 598 -23.22 20.45 2.15
N PHE A 599 -24.23 19.80 2.70
CA PHE A 599 -24.04 18.57 3.48
C PHE A 599 -24.06 17.33 2.57
N LEU A 600 -25.06 17.22 1.70
CA LEU A 600 -25.18 16.17 0.69
C LEU A 600 -25.09 16.78 -0.71
N VAL A 601 -24.29 16.19 -1.60
CA VAL A 601 -24.18 16.61 -3.01
C VAL A 601 -24.29 15.42 -3.98
N GLY A 602 -24.61 15.74 -5.24
CA GLY A 602 -24.64 14.79 -6.36
C GLY A 602 -26.05 14.38 -6.77
N GLY A 603 -26.18 13.19 -7.36
CA GLY A 603 -27.43 12.61 -7.83
C GLY A 603 -28.32 12.13 -6.67
N ILE A 604 -29.16 13.04 -6.17
CA ILE A 604 -30.16 12.78 -5.13
C ILE A 604 -31.43 12.21 -5.77
N ASP A 605 -31.91 11.08 -5.23
CA ASP A 605 -33.12 10.38 -5.64
C ASP A 605 -33.90 9.83 -4.42
N SER A 606 -35.01 9.14 -4.67
CA SER A 606 -35.83 8.48 -3.62
C SER A 606 -35.32 7.09 -3.23
N ASN A 607 -34.22 6.62 -3.83
CA ASN A 607 -33.66 5.29 -3.62
C ASN A 607 -32.48 5.32 -2.65
N MET A 608 -32.50 6.27 -1.73
CA MET A 608 -31.64 6.36 -0.55
C MET A 608 -32.54 6.44 0.67
N SER A 609 -32.11 5.86 1.79
CA SER A 609 -32.79 6.00 3.08
C SER A 609 -31.89 6.79 4.02
N PHE A 610 -32.45 7.82 4.65
CA PHE A 610 -31.80 8.63 5.68
C PHE A 610 -32.70 8.65 6.91
N GLU A 611 -32.18 8.25 8.07
CA GLU A 611 -32.97 8.15 9.29
C GLU A 611 -32.14 8.39 10.55
N ARG A 612 -32.73 9.06 11.55
CA ARG A 612 -32.16 9.23 12.91
C ARG A 612 -30.73 9.81 12.94
N ASN A 613 -30.34 10.56 11.92
CA ASN A 613 -29.04 11.22 11.86
C ASN A 613 -29.05 12.52 12.69
N LEU A 614 -27.88 12.91 13.19
CA LEU A 614 -27.65 14.22 13.79
C LEU A 614 -26.79 15.05 12.86
N TYR A 615 -27.26 16.24 12.51
CA TYR A 615 -26.52 17.21 11.69
C TYR A 615 -26.16 18.43 12.52
N TRP A 616 -24.94 18.95 12.34
CA TRP A 616 -24.54 20.20 12.97
C TRP A 616 -23.64 21.06 12.09
N ARG A 617 -23.94 22.34 12.08
CA ARG A 617 -23.13 23.40 11.50
C ARG A 617 -23.12 24.56 12.48
N ASP A 618 -21.95 25.13 12.73
CA ASP A 618 -21.84 26.33 13.56
C ASP A 618 -22.39 27.55 12.81
N GLY A 619 -23.71 27.73 12.91
CA GLY A 619 -24.46 28.81 12.27
C GLY A 619 -24.83 28.56 10.80
N GLY A 620 -25.99 29.09 10.41
CA GLY A 620 -26.47 29.07 9.03
C GLY A 620 -27.20 27.78 8.62
N PRO A 621 -27.77 27.77 7.41
CA PRO A 621 -28.55 26.64 6.91
C PRO A 621 -27.66 25.45 6.53
N ILE A 622 -28.27 24.26 6.48
CA ILE A 622 -27.71 23.07 5.83
C ILE A 622 -28.56 22.70 4.62
N ARG A 623 -27.93 22.17 3.58
CA ARG A 623 -28.57 21.77 2.33
C ARG A 623 -28.24 20.35 1.89
N PHE A 624 -29.24 19.74 1.26
CA PHE A 624 -29.17 18.42 0.64
C PHE A 624 -29.43 18.60 -0.86
N GLY A 625 -28.34 18.74 -1.63
CA GLY A 625 -28.40 19.31 -2.98
C GLY A 625 -28.91 20.74 -2.93
N ASP A 626 -29.95 21.04 -3.70
CA ASP A 626 -30.59 22.36 -3.69
C ASP A 626 -31.66 22.51 -2.60
N LEU A 627 -31.98 21.43 -1.88
CA LEU A 627 -33.09 21.38 -0.93
C LEU A 627 -32.71 21.99 0.42
N THR A 628 -33.66 22.73 1.01
CA THR A 628 -33.60 23.10 2.42
C THR A 628 -33.86 21.88 3.31
N TRP A 629 -33.52 21.97 4.60
CA TRP A 629 -33.88 20.95 5.58
C TRP A 629 -35.37 20.59 5.56
N HIS A 630 -36.25 21.59 5.48
CA HIS A 630 -37.70 21.36 5.47
C HIS A 630 -38.14 20.64 4.20
N ASP A 631 -37.64 21.04 3.03
CA ASP A 631 -37.97 20.39 1.75
C ASP A 631 -37.44 18.95 1.70
N TRP A 632 -36.26 18.72 2.29
CA TRP A 632 -35.67 17.40 2.43
C TRP A 632 -36.54 16.48 3.28
N GLN A 633 -36.97 16.94 4.46
CA GLN A 633 -37.89 16.19 5.32
C GLN A 633 -39.27 15.98 4.67
N ALA A 634 -39.80 16.97 3.95
CA ALA A 634 -41.07 16.87 3.24
C ALA A 634 -41.06 15.77 2.15
N ARG A 635 -39.87 15.39 1.66
CA ARG A 635 -39.69 14.23 0.75
C ARG A 635 -39.63 12.89 1.47
N GLY A 636 -39.85 12.86 2.78
CA GLY A 636 -39.79 11.65 3.61
C GLY A 636 -38.36 11.23 3.99
N MET A 637 -37.37 12.08 3.75
CA MET A 637 -35.98 11.82 4.11
C MET A 637 -35.68 12.28 5.54
N ASP A 638 -34.67 11.67 6.16
CA ASP A 638 -34.19 12.02 7.50
C ASP A 638 -35.29 11.97 8.58
N ASN A 639 -36.12 10.92 8.49
CA ASN A 639 -37.14 10.67 9.51
C ASN A 639 -36.50 10.43 10.88
N GLY A 640 -36.94 11.18 11.88
CA GLY A 640 -36.39 11.16 13.23
C GLY A 640 -34.99 11.78 13.37
N SER A 641 -34.43 12.38 12.32
CA SER A 641 -33.16 13.11 12.37
C SER A 641 -33.35 14.53 12.92
N VAL A 642 -32.29 15.13 13.46
CA VAL A 642 -32.32 16.47 14.04
C VAL A 642 -31.10 17.30 13.63
N ILE A 643 -31.28 18.62 13.62
CA ILE A 643 -30.17 19.58 13.58
C ILE A 643 -29.92 20.07 15.01
N ALA A 644 -28.80 19.68 15.61
CA ALA A 644 -28.45 20.06 16.97
C ALA A 644 -26.94 19.87 17.20
N ASP A 645 -26.36 20.66 18.12
CA ASP A 645 -24.96 20.48 18.52
C ASP A 645 -24.77 19.04 19.07
N PRO A 646 -23.81 18.25 18.55
CA PRO A 646 -23.52 16.92 19.07
C PRO A 646 -22.99 16.94 20.51
N LEU A 647 -22.55 18.09 21.03
CA LEU A 647 -21.92 18.24 22.34
C LEU A 647 -20.67 17.35 22.46
N PHE A 648 -19.78 17.46 21.48
CA PHE A 648 -18.45 16.83 21.56
C PHE A 648 -17.64 17.42 22.74
N THR A 649 -16.78 16.61 23.34
CA THR A 649 -15.95 17.01 24.48
C THR A 649 -15.01 18.14 24.10
N ASN A 650 -14.17 17.94 23.07
CA ASN A 650 -13.21 18.94 22.58
C ASN A 650 -12.85 18.75 21.09
N PRO A 651 -13.77 19.09 20.16
CA PRO A 651 -13.54 18.85 18.73
C PRO A 651 -12.39 19.68 18.15
N GLY A 652 -12.01 20.81 18.77
CA GLY A 652 -10.85 21.61 18.36
C GLY A 652 -9.50 20.91 18.57
N LEU A 653 -9.46 19.87 19.41
CA LEU A 653 -8.30 18.98 19.58
C LEU A 653 -8.56 17.58 18.98
N ASN A 654 -9.51 17.47 18.03
CA ASN A 654 -9.94 16.22 17.41
C ASN A 654 -10.51 15.18 18.40
N ASP A 655 -11.01 15.62 19.56
CA ASP A 655 -11.75 14.76 20.50
C ASP A 655 -13.26 14.85 20.25
N PHE A 656 -13.76 13.81 19.57
CA PHE A 656 -15.16 13.64 19.17
C PHE A 656 -15.97 12.76 20.14
N THR A 657 -15.48 12.54 21.37
CA THR A 657 -16.27 11.88 22.41
C THR A 657 -17.50 12.72 22.76
N LEU A 658 -18.63 12.08 23.08
CA LEU A 658 -19.89 12.75 23.37
C LEU A 658 -20.05 13.04 24.85
N ARG A 659 -20.54 14.23 25.19
CA ARG A 659 -21.01 14.54 26.55
C ARG A 659 -22.29 13.77 26.89
N PRO A 660 -22.56 13.48 28.19
CA PRO A 660 -23.71 12.66 28.60
C PRO A 660 -25.08 13.20 28.20
N ASP A 661 -25.21 14.51 27.96
CA ASP A 661 -26.44 15.19 27.55
C ASP A 661 -26.58 15.35 26.04
N SER A 662 -25.65 14.78 25.25
CA SER A 662 -25.66 14.83 23.79
C SER A 662 -27.01 14.39 23.20
N PRO A 663 -27.59 15.18 22.27
CA PRO A 663 -28.80 14.77 21.56
C PRO A 663 -28.61 13.50 20.72
N ALA A 664 -27.38 13.17 20.30
CA ALA A 664 -27.09 11.94 19.56
C ALA A 664 -27.50 10.68 20.36
N LEU A 665 -27.27 10.69 21.68
CA LEU A 665 -27.61 9.56 22.56
C LEU A 665 -29.13 9.30 22.58
N LYS A 666 -29.94 10.36 22.53
CA LYS A 666 -31.41 10.26 22.47
C LYS A 666 -31.92 9.72 21.13
N LEU A 667 -31.17 9.91 20.05
CA LEU A 667 -31.45 9.33 18.74
C LEU A 667 -31.05 7.85 18.63
N GLY A 668 -30.40 7.32 19.67
CA GLY A 668 -29.94 5.93 19.72
C GLY A 668 -28.51 5.72 19.20
N PHE A 669 -27.75 6.80 18.95
CA PHE A 669 -26.31 6.69 18.66
C PHE A 669 -25.61 5.95 19.81
N GLN A 670 -24.80 4.96 19.46
CA GLN A 670 -24.02 4.16 20.42
C GLN A 670 -22.57 4.64 20.40
N PRO A 671 -22.09 5.32 21.45
CA PRO A 671 -20.68 5.69 21.54
C PRO A 671 -19.77 4.46 21.41
N TYR A 672 -18.63 4.64 20.77
CA TYR A 672 -17.61 3.61 20.59
C TYR A 672 -16.24 4.16 20.94
N ASP A 673 -15.33 3.26 21.30
CA ASP A 673 -13.97 3.59 21.72
C ASP A 673 -12.98 3.36 20.57
N LEU A 674 -12.14 4.37 20.32
CA LEU A 674 -11.05 4.32 19.34
C LEU A 674 -9.68 4.13 20.00
N GLY A 675 -9.61 3.90 21.31
CA GLY A 675 -8.35 3.66 22.04
C GLY A 675 -7.56 2.44 21.58
N GLN A 676 -8.18 1.55 20.81
CA GLN A 676 -7.56 0.36 20.19
C GLN A 676 -7.17 0.57 18.71
N VAL A 677 -7.40 1.76 18.16
CA VAL A 677 -7.06 2.07 16.77
C VAL A 677 -5.54 2.12 16.58
N GLY A 678 -5.09 1.59 15.45
CA GLY A 678 -3.69 1.50 15.07
C GLY A 678 -2.96 0.35 15.77
N PRO A 679 -1.64 0.23 15.55
CA PRO A 679 -0.83 -0.82 16.14
C PRO A 679 -0.80 -0.77 17.67
N SER A 680 -0.75 -1.94 18.32
CA SER A 680 -0.79 -2.01 19.79
C SER A 680 0.40 -1.33 20.49
N LYS A 681 0.13 -0.50 21.52
CA LYS A 681 1.14 0.29 22.27
C LYS A 681 2.21 -0.53 23.00
N GLN A 682 1.96 -1.80 23.32
CA GLN A 682 2.93 -2.68 23.98
C GLN A 682 4.11 -3.08 23.08
N GLN A 683 4.05 -2.78 21.78
CA GLN A 683 4.96 -3.31 20.77
C GLN A 683 5.82 -2.25 20.06
N SER A 684 5.48 -0.96 20.20
CA SER A 684 6.32 0.15 19.69
C SER A 684 7.69 0.25 20.40
N ALA A 685 7.87 -0.40 21.55
CA ALA A 685 9.10 -0.40 22.34
C ALA A 685 10.08 -1.57 22.02
N CYS A 686 9.64 -2.60 21.29
CA CYS A 686 10.48 -3.75 20.94
C CYS A 686 11.22 -3.60 19.61
N LEU A 687 10.96 -2.52 18.89
CA LEU A 687 11.64 -2.17 17.65
C LEU A 687 12.48 -0.93 17.98
N GLY A 688 13.81 -1.09 18.05
CA GLY A 688 14.72 0.00 18.32
C GLY A 688 14.49 1.20 17.39
N PRO A 689 14.91 2.41 17.78
CA PRO A 689 14.72 3.58 16.96
C PRO A 689 15.30 3.33 15.57
N CYS A 690 14.49 3.61 14.54
CA CYS A 690 15.02 3.93 13.22
C CYS A 690 16.10 4.98 13.46
N SER A 691 17.31 4.75 12.95
CA SER A 691 18.38 5.75 12.96
C SER A 691 18.09 6.86 11.95
N ASP A 692 16.84 7.31 11.88
CA ASP A 692 16.37 8.45 11.09
C ASP A 692 15.97 9.51 12.11
N GLY A 693 16.76 10.58 12.17
CA GLY A 693 16.61 11.67 13.11
C GLY A 693 15.35 12.51 12.88
N TRP A 694 14.18 11.94 13.14
CA TRP A 694 12.93 12.67 13.31
C TRP A 694 12.53 12.62 14.78
N MET A 695 13.08 13.55 15.56
CA MET A 695 12.49 13.92 16.84
C MET A 695 11.14 14.59 16.54
N VAL A 696 10.05 13.85 16.78
CA VAL A 696 8.71 14.46 16.91
C VAL A 696 8.76 15.29 18.19
N LEU A 697 9.12 16.56 18.07
CA LEU A 697 8.90 17.54 19.12
C LEU A 697 7.40 17.81 19.17
N ALA A 698 6.73 17.14 20.11
CA ALA A 698 5.44 17.57 20.59
C ALA A 698 5.58 18.99 21.16
N VAL A 699 5.00 19.98 20.47
CA VAL A 699 4.80 21.32 21.01
C VAL A 699 3.31 21.60 20.97
N PHE A 700 2.64 21.33 22.10
CA PHE A 700 1.37 21.97 22.43
C PHE A 700 1.68 23.21 23.29
N PRO A 701 0.86 24.25 23.18
CA PRO A 701 0.11 24.69 24.36
C PRO A 701 -1.33 24.17 24.37
#